data_AF-A0A2V7BBT7-F1
#
_entry.id   AF-A0A2V7BBT7-F1
#
_cell.length_a   1.000
_cell.length_b   1.000
_cell.length_c   1.000
_cell.angle_alpha   90.00
_cell.angle_beta   90.00
_cell.angle_gamma   90.00
#
_symmetry.space_group_name_H-M   'P 1'
#
loop_
_entity.id
_entity.type
_entity.pdbx_description
1 polymer ?
#
loop_
_entity_poly.entity_id
_entity_poly.type
_entity_poly.pdbx_seq_one_letter_code
_entity_poly.pdbx_strand_id
1 'polypeptide(L)'
;MNRRDFFKIVATSGASAAVAGCQQTTESILPLVVPNEQLVPGVAAWFATVCRECPAGCGVLARNREGRVVKLEGNPEHPVNHGALCVRGQAALQGLYHPDRFAGPGVPEGRGVRPIHWESARAQVSDRIAELRKAGQGRAIAIVTQLEHGSLGALLDTWVQAIGARPRVTLEAFGYETLRAANRVAFGRDAIPYYAFEDAEVVLSFGADFLETWLSNVGHARGFGRMHTFRDGRAGTFIHVEPRQSLTASNADEWLRNAPGTEGMLALAVLKVMVGEGLADRRFADAVAKVDVVRVSEQSGVPVERIKHVASVFGHARPGLAVGGGVAVSGGNATDTLVAINLLNAAAGNVGKTVRFGPDSAYGRVTPYAEVVELARAMERGEIKLLLLGPGVNPAFTLPGGLKFADAIRKAGLVVSFASLPDETTALAGLVLPDTHWLESWGDYTPREGVTGLMQPTMAPLRDAKPMGDTLLAIGRAVFGSEEGKGPLPWASFEQYLRSVWDPRVKGEWPAALRQGGVFQDVAAAPVTVRPVALEAAAAPLEGDAGGFALLAYPSFRFYDGRGASRAWLQETPDTMTQAVWDAWVEVPAEAAARLGIVTGDVLKVTSPHGALEVPAYVSPTLHGRAVAIPIGHRYAPYHVPRYVAAPSTPANPVALLSGAPEPASGGPIYLGVRVTLAKTGVRRPLAILQATHDQQERELARHVDLRAAREAALRGRPEPEVPISLYPEKQYPGYRWGLAIDVDACVGCQACVVACQAENNVAVVGKAPAAYGRGMHWIRVERWAEGRAEQPTNVFLPMLCQHCEVAPCEPVCPVFAAYRTDEGLNAQVYNRCVGTRYCGNNCPYHVRRFNWFQWEIPTPLEVQLNPDVTVRQLGVMEKCTMCVQRIVAGKDGAKDAKRAVQDGDILTACQQTCPTQAITFGNLKDEKSAVVGLVRSPRAYHVLDEIGTRPSVTYLKKVVRDHA
;
A
#
# COMPACT_ATOMS: atom_id res chain seq x y z
N MET A 1 -61.95 -10.60 5.46
CA MET A 1 -61.15 -11.77 5.88
C MET A 1 -61.34 -11.94 7.38
N ASN A 2 -61.96 -13.03 7.85
CA ASN A 2 -62.27 -13.20 9.28
C ASN A 2 -61.05 -13.78 10.04
N ARG A 3 -60.97 -13.58 11.36
CA ARG A 3 -59.84 -14.00 12.23
C ARG A 3 -59.46 -15.48 12.07
N ARG A 4 -60.44 -16.34 11.82
CA ARG A 4 -60.30 -17.78 11.58
C ARG A 4 -59.73 -18.09 10.20
N ASP A 5 -60.01 -17.28 9.19
CA ASP A 5 -59.42 -17.38 7.85
C ASP A 5 -57.96 -16.88 7.86
N PHE A 6 -57.67 -15.83 8.63
CA PHE A 6 -56.31 -15.36 8.88
C PHE A 6 -55.45 -16.44 9.55
N PHE A 7 -55.96 -17.09 10.61
CA PHE A 7 -55.22 -18.19 11.26
C PHE A 7 -55.06 -19.43 10.39
N LYS A 8 -56.01 -19.74 9.50
CA LYS A 8 -55.83 -20.81 8.51
C LYS A 8 -54.74 -20.47 7.49
N ILE A 9 -54.73 -19.24 6.97
CA ILE A 9 -53.69 -18.81 6.03
C ILE A 9 -52.31 -18.80 6.71
N VAL A 10 -52.20 -18.27 7.93
CA VAL A 10 -50.95 -18.27 8.71
C VAL A 10 -50.49 -19.68 9.10
N ALA A 11 -51.41 -20.59 9.44
CA ALA A 11 -51.06 -22.00 9.72
C ALA A 11 -50.62 -22.75 8.45
N THR A 12 -51.24 -22.47 7.31
CA THR A 12 -50.93 -23.16 6.04
C THR A 12 -49.64 -22.61 5.39
N SER A 13 -49.37 -21.30 5.52
CA SER A 13 -48.13 -20.66 5.07
C SER A 13 -46.96 -20.80 6.08
N GLY A 14 -47.26 -20.89 7.38
CA GLY A 14 -46.28 -21.16 8.43
C GLY A 14 -45.79 -22.61 8.43
N ALA A 15 -46.65 -23.58 8.10
CA ALA A 15 -46.26 -24.99 8.01
C ALA A 15 -45.34 -25.26 6.79
N SER A 16 -45.57 -24.59 5.65
CA SER A 16 -44.68 -24.73 4.48
C SER A 16 -43.34 -24.01 4.67
N ALA A 17 -43.30 -22.89 5.42
CA ALA A 17 -42.04 -22.27 5.84
C ALA A 17 -41.27 -23.09 6.90
N ALA A 18 -41.97 -23.80 7.79
CA ALA A 18 -41.34 -24.66 8.81
C ALA A 18 -40.75 -25.95 8.21
N VAL A 19 -41.35 -26.52 7.15
CA VAL A 19 -40.80 -27.71 6.47
C VAL A 19 -39.56 -27.36 5.64
N ALA A 20 -39.47 -26.15 5.08
CA ALA A 20 -38.23 -25.65 4.47
C ALA A 20 -37.16 -25.28 5.53
N GLY A 21 -37.57 -24.87 6.73
CA GLY A 21 -36.66 -24.53 7.84
C GLY A 21 -35.99 -25.73 8.55
N CYS A 22 -36.49 -26.96 8.31
CA CYS A 22 -35.95 -28.20 8.87
C CYS A 22 -35.23 -29.09 7.85
N GLN A 23 -35.08 -28.65 6.60
CA GLN A 23 -34.16 -29.32 5.69
C GLN A 23 -32.75 -28.76 5.94
N GLN A 24 -31.96 -29.46 6.75
CA GLN A 24 -30.52 -29.41 6.55
C GLN A 24 -30.28 -29.81 5.10
N THR A 25 -29.87 -28.86 4.26
CA THR A 25 -29.26 -29.19 2.98
C THR A 25 -28.19 -30.23 3.25
N THR A 26 -28.26 -31.39 2.60
CA THR A 26 -27.28 -32.46 2.80
C THR A 26 -25.88 -31.91 2.52
N GLU A 27 -25.08 -31.68 3.57
CA GLU A 27 -23.69 -31.29 3.42
C GLU A 27 -22.89 -32.53 3.00
N SER A 28 -22.21 -32.44 1.85
CA SER A 28 -21.37 -33.52 1.35
C SER A 28 -19.92 -33.28 1.76
N ILE A 29 -19.33 -34.24 2.47
CA ILE A 29 -17.88 -34.25 2.74
C ILE A 29 -17.22 -35.01 1.60
N LEU A 30 -16.48 -34.30 0.75
CA LEU A 30 -15.78 -34.88 -0.39
C LEU A 30 -14.30 -35.09 -0.04
N PRO A 31 -13.85 -36.34 0.18
CA PRO A 31 -12.43 -36.61 0.38
C PRO A 31 -11.64 -36.42 -0.92
N LEU A 32 -10.32 -36.26 -0.81
CA LEU A 32 -9.44 -36.31 -1.97
C LEU A 32 -9.54 -37.69 -2.62
N VAL A 33 -9.76 -37.71 -3.94
CA VAL A 33 -9.80 -38.96 -4.73
C VAL A 33 -8.43 -39.66 -4.69
N VAL A 34 -7.35 -38.87 -4.73
CA VAL A 34 -5.97 -39.33 -4.58
C VAL A 34 -5.40 -38.68 -3.32
N PRO A 35 -5.08 -39.45 -2.26
CA PRO A 35 -4.44 -38.91 -1.06
C PRO A 35 -3.11 -38.22 -1.39
N ASN A 36 -2.87 -37.06 -0.78
CA ASN A 36 -1.60 -36.36 -0.86
C ASN A 36 -0.95 -36.38 0.53
N GLU A 37 0.18 -37.08 0.67
CA GLU A 37 0.89 -37.24 1.95
C GLU A 37 1.40 -35.91 2.53
N GLN A 38 1.51 -34.86 1.71
CA GLN A 38 1.93 -33.53 2.14
C GLN A 38 0.76 -32.66 2.64
N LEU A 39 -0.49 -33.13 2.50
CA LEU A 39 -1.68 -32.40 2.91
C LEU A 39 -2.42 -33.15 4.02
N VAL A 40 -2.51 -32.52 5.19
CA VAL A 40 -3.34 -32.98 6.30
C VAL A 40 -4.58 -32.09 6.38
N PRO A 41 -5.79 -32.62 6.12
CA PRO A 41 -7.01 -31.82 6.19
C PRO A 41 -7.17 -31.12 7.55
N GLY A 42 -7.44 -29.81 7.54
CA GLY A 42 -7.56 -28.97 8.72
C GLY A 42 -6.26 -28.27 9.13
N VAL A 43 -5.09 -28.75 8.67
CA VAL A 43 -3.78 -28.16 8.97
C VAL A 43 -3.35 -27.27 7.81
N ALA A 44 -3.00 -26.02 8.11
CA ALA A 44 -2.54 -25.09 7.09
C ALA A 44 -1.10 -25.39 6.67
N ALA A 45 -0.85 -25.37 5.36
CA ALA A 45 0.50 -25.32 4.81
C ALA A 45 0.90 -23.85 4.57
N TRP A 46 2.18 -23.54 4.72
CA TRP A 46 2.71 -22.19 4.49
C TRP A 46 3.78 -22.24 3.39
N PHE A 47 3.59 -21.44 2.35
CA PHE A 47 4.51 -21.36 1.21
C PHE A 47 5.15 -19.99 1.14
N ALA A 48 6.48 -19.94 1.00
CA ALA A 48 7.20 -18.69 0.83
C ALA A 48 7.23 -18.26 -0.65
N THR A 49 6.88 -17.02 -0.94
CA THR A 49 6.85 -16.45 -2.31
C THR A 49 7.09 -14.93 -2.26
N VAL A 50 6.91 -14.21 -3.37
CA VAL A 50 7.13 -12.76 -3.46
C VAL A 50 5.87 -12.02 -3.90
N CYS A 51 5.51 -10.97 -3.17
CA CYS A 51 4.41 -10.07 -3.51
C CYS A 51 4.73 -9.25 -4.77
N ARG A 52 3.81 -9.23 -5.73
CA ARG A 52 3.90 -8.45 -6.98
C ARG A 52 2.84 -7.35 -7.11
N GLU A 53 2.25 -6.95 -5.99
CA GLU A 53 1.27 -5.84 -5.94
C GLU A 53 1.91 -4.46 -6.16
N CYS A 54 3.23 -4.34 -6.03
CA CYS A 54 4.04 -3.20 -6.45
C CYS A 54 5.50 -3.65 -6.63
N PRO A 55 6.37 -2.81 -7.24
CA PRO A 55 7.75 -3.22 -7.51
C PRO A 55 8.66 -3.36 -6.28
N ALA A 56 8.20 -3.02 -5.07
CA ALA A 56 8.97 -3.20 -3.83
C ALA A 56 9.40 -4.66 -3.55
N GLY A 57 8.66 -5.67 -4.04
CA GLY A 57 9.05 -7.08 -3.95
C GLY A 57 9.16 -7.64 -2.53
N CYS A 58 8.14 -7.42 -1.68
CA CYS A 58 8.10 -7.97 -0.32
C CYS A 58 7.97 -9.50 -0.33
N GLY A 59 8.66 -10.21 0.58
CA GLY A 59 8.51 -11.65 0.76
C GLY A 59 7.23 -11.99 1.51
N VAL A 60 6.53 -13.03 1.08
CA VAL A 60 5.20 -13.42 1.59
C VAL A 60 5.22 -14.88 2.02
N LEU A 61 4.51 -15.18 3.11
CA LEU A 61 4.07 -16.53 3.48
C LEU A 61 2.58 -16.65 3.16
N ALA A 62 2.24 -17.53 2.21
CA ALA A 62 0.87 -17.81 1.81
C ALA A 62 0.32 -18.96 2.65
N ARG A 63 -0.72 -18.70 3.43
CA ARG A 63 -1.46 -19.71 4.19
C ARG A 63 -2.39 -20.48 3.26
N ASN A 64 -2.03 -21.71 2.94
CA ASN A 64 -2.82 -22.61 2.11
C ASN A 64 -3.63 -23.57 2.99
N ARG A 65 -4.92 -23.74 2.67
CA ARG A 65 -5.85 -24.70 3.27
C ARG A 65 -6.34 -25.63 2.17
N GLU A 66 -5.89 -26.88 2.18
CA GLU A 66 -6.35 -27.93 1.26
C GLU A 66 -6.34 -27.52 -0.23
N GLY A 67 -5.35 -26.73 -0.66
CA GLY A 67 -5.17 -26.29 -2.06
C GLY A 67 -5.59 -24.86 -2.40
N ARG A 68 -6.17 -24.10 -1.45
CA ARG A 68 -6.53 -22.68 -1.64
C ARG A 68 -5.80 -21.76 -0.66
N VAL A 69 -5.46 -20.55 -1.07
CA VAL A 69 -4.82 -19.55 -0.19
C VAL A 69 -5.88 -18.72 0.52
N VAL A 70 -5.79 -18.62 1.84
CA VAL A 70 -6.80 -17.93 2.66
C VAL A 70 -6.27 -16.71 3.40
N LYS A 71 -4.95 -16.60 3.55
CA LYS A 71 -4.29 -15.46 4.19
C LYS A 71 -2.88 -15.30 3.67
N LEU A 72 -2.42 -14.06 3.55
CA LEU A 72 -1.03 -13.73 3.29
C LEU A 72 -0.43 -13.06 4.53
N GLU A 73 0.79 -13.45 4.89
CA GLU A 73 1.61 -12.80 5.90
C GLU A 73 2.98 -12.45 5.33
N GLY A 74 3.71 -11.52 5.95
CA GLY A 74 5.07 -11.24 5.50
C GLY A 74 6.01 -12.37 5.90
N ASN A 75 7.03 -12.63 5.10
CA ASN A 75 8.09 -13.58 5.43
C ASN A 75 9.11 -12.91 6.39
N PRO A 76 9.28 -13.41 7.64
CA PRO A 76 10.25 -12.88 8.59
C PRO A 76 11.69 -12.90 8.08
N GLU A 77 12.03 -13.88 7.25
CA GLU A 77 13.37 -14.10 6.69
C GLU A 77 13.68 -13.18 5.51
N HIS A 78 12.66 -12.54 4.90
CA HIS A 78 12.86 -11.73 3.71
C HIS A 78 13.37 -10.32 4.05
N PRO A 79 14.54 -9.88 3.55
CA PRO A 79 15.19 -8.63 3.98
C PRO A 79 14.42 -7.33 3.70
N VAL A 80 13.45 -7.36 2.78
CA VAL A 80 12.67 -6.16 2.43
C VAL A 80 11.66 -5.80 3.53
N ASN A 81 11.02 -6.79 4.14
CA ASN A 81 9.83 -6.56 4.97
C ASN A 81 9.84 -7.23 6.33
N HIS A 82 10.73 -8.20 6.57
CA HIS A 82 10.94 -8.83 7.88
C HIS A 82 9.63 -9.22 8.59
N GLY A 83 8.72 -9.88 7.87
CA GLY A 83 7.47 -10.40 8.44
C GLY A 83 6.23 -9.51 8.26
N ALA A 84 6.38 -8.23 7.90
CA ALA A 84 5.27 -7.30 7.74
C ALA A 84 4.72 -7.24 6.30
N LEU A 85 3.48 -6.78 6.12
CA LEU A 85 2.88 -6.51 4.80
C LEU A 85 2.08 -5.20 4.83
N CYS A 86 2.06 -4.49 3.70
CA CYS A 86 1.20 -3.31 3.52
C CYS A 86 -0.25 -3.70 3.16
N VAL A 87 -1.14 -2.70 3.10
CA VAL A 87 -2.55 -2.88 2.73
C VAL A 87 -2.72 -3.60 1.39
N ARG A 88 -1.89 -3.30 0.39
CA ARG A 88 -1.96 -3.91 -0.95
C ARG A 88 -1.61 -5.39 -0.90
N GLY A 89 -0.53 -5.74 -0.19
CA GLY A 89 -0.12 -7.13 0.01
C GLY A 89 -1.17 -7.96 0.72
N GLN A 90 -1.83 -7.41 1.74
CA GLN A 90 -2.94 -8.07 2.44
C GLN A 90 -4.17 -8.26 1.52
N ALA A 91 -4.44 -7.32 0.62
CA ALA A 91 -5.56 -7.37 -0.31
C ALA A 91 -5.32 -8.16 -1.60
N ALA A 92 -4.14 -8.74 -1.80
CA ALA A 92 -3.82 -9.46 -3.02
C ALA A 92 -4.72 -10.68 -3.29
N LEU A 93 -5.28 -11.30 -2.24
CA LEU A 93 -6.25 -12.40 -2.39
C LEU A 93 -7.50 -11.98 -3.17
N GLN A 94 -7.91 -10.71 -3.08
CA GLN A 94 -9.01 -10.20 -3.88
C GLN A 94 -8.67 -10.02 -5.36
N GLY A 95 -7.38 -9.98 -5.71
CA GLY A 95 -6.91 -10.08 -7.09
C GLY A 95 -6.93 -11.53 -7.59
N LEU A 96 -6.45 -12.47 -6.76
CA LEU A 96 -6.45 -13.91 -7.05
C LEU A 96 -7.87 -14.46 -7.27
N TYR A 97 -8.79 -14.14 -6.37
CA TYR A 97 -10.19 -14.60 -6.37
C TYR A 97 -11.16 -13.57 -6.96
N HIS A 98 -10.66 -12.64 -7.78
CA HIS A 98 -11.48 -11.57 -8.31
C HIS A 98 -12.61 -12.11 -9.22
N PRO A 99 -13.87 -11.66 -9.07
CA PRO A 99 -15.00 -12.15 -9.88
C PRO A 99 -14.81 -11.91 -11.38
N ASP A 100 -14.29 -10.74 -11.75
CA ASP A 100 -14.08 -10.35 -13.16
C ASP A 100 -12.82 -10.94 -13.82
N ARG A 101 -12.12 -11.92 -13.22
CA ARG A 101 -10.98 -12.56 -13.92
C ARG A 101 -11.42 -13.19 -15.22
N PHE A 102 -10.64 -12.99 -16.28
CA PHE A 102 -10.90 -13.61 -17.57
C PHE A 102 -10.95 -15.14 -17.42
N ALA A 103 -11.98 -15.77 -17.98
CA ALA A 103 -12.18 -17.21 -17.84
C ALA A 103 -11.27 -18.04 -18.77
N GLY A 104 -10.87 -17.46 -19.90
CA GLY A 104 -10.05 -18.05 -20.95
C GLY A 104 -9.72 -17.00 -22.02
N PRO A 105 -8.89 -17.33 -23.03
CA PRO A 105 -8.48 -16.38 -24.06
C PRO A 105 -9.64 -15.94 -24.94
N GLY A 106 -9.52 -14.74 -25.52
CA GLY A 106 -10.52 -14.26 -26.45
C GLY A 106 -10.35 -12.80 -26.87
N VAL A 107 -11.32 -12.32 -27.65
CA VAL A 107 -11.33 -10.96 -28.22
C VAL A 107 -12.27 -10.09 -27.40
N PRO A 108 -11.83 -8.93 -26.88
CA PRO A 108 -12.72 -7.98 -26.22
C PRO A 108 -13.93 -7.61 -27.09
N GLU A 109 -15.15 -7.72 -26.55
CA GLU A 109 -16.39 -7.40 -27.24
C GLU A 109 -17.41 -6.81 -26.25
N GLY A 110 -17.73 -5.52 -26.42
CA GLY A 110 -18.61 -4.79 -25.50
C GLY A 110 -18.08 -4.79 -24.07
N ARG A 111 -18.82 -5.39 -23.12
CA ARG A 111 -18.42 -5.53 -21.71
C ARG A 111 -17.78 -6.89 -21.38
N GLY A 112 -17.61 -7.76 -22.37
CA GLY A 112 -17.09 -9.10 -22.18
C GLY A 112 -15.95 -9.43 -23.13
N VAL A 113 -15.66 -10.72 -23.24
CA VAL A 113 -14.67 -11.27 -24.16
C VAL A 113 -15.34 -12.40 -24.93
N ARG A 114 -15.23 -12.38 -26.26
CA ARG A 114 -15.63 -13.48 -27.11
C ARG A 114 -14.57 -14.59 -27.04
N PRO A 115 -14.90 -15.78 -26.49
CA PRO A 115 -13.91 -16.83 -26.25
C PRO A 115 -13.26 -17.34 -27.52
N ILE A 116 -11.98 -17.70 -27.42
CA ILE A 116 -11.16 -18.36 -28.45
C ILE A 116 -10.39 -19.50 -27.79
N HIS A 117 -10.05 -20.56 -28.52
CA HIS A 117 -9.17 -21.62 -28.02
C HIS A 117 -7.71 -21.16 -27.95
N TRP A 118 -6.97 -21.62 -26.93
CA TRP A 118 -5.55 -21.28 -26.73
C TRP A 118 -4.66 -21.54 -27.96
N GLU A 119 -4.91 -22.60 -28.72
CA GLU A 119 -4.16 -22.93 -29.93
C GLU A 119 -4.37 -21.88 -31.00
N SER A 120 -5.63 -21.53 -31.29
CA SER A 120 -5.96 -20.48 -32.25
C SER A 120 -5.46 -19.10 -31.81
N ALA A 121 -5.55 -18.78 -30.52
CA ALA A 121 -5.07 -17.52 -29.97
C ALA A 121 -3.54 -17.39 -30.11
N ARG A 122 -2.78 -18.46 -29.79
CA ARG A 122 -1.32 -18.49 -29.98
C ARG A 122 -0.93 -18.44 -31.46
N ALA A 123 -1.65 -19.15 -32.32
CA ALA A 123 -1.41 -19.16 -33.76
C ALA A 123 -1.52 -17.74 -34.36
N GLN A 124 -2.56 -16.98 -34.00
CA GLN A 124 -2.70 -15.59 -34.44
C GLN A 124 -1.47 -14.73 -34.11
N VAL A 125 -0.88 -14.92 -32.93
CA VAL A 125 0.31 -14.17 -32.51
C VAL A 125 1.57 -14.70 -33.22
N SER A 126 1.79 -16.02 -33.26
CA SER A 126 2.96 -16.60 -33.92
C SER A 126 3.00 -16.33 -35.42
N ASP A 127 1.86 -16.42 -36.10
CA ASP A 127 1.75 -16.18 -37.54
C ASP A 127 2.04 -14.73 -37.86
N ARG A 128 1.52 -13.80 -37.05
CA ARG A 128 1.79 -12.36 -37.20
C ARG A 128 3.26 -12.03 -36.98
N ILE A 129 3.91 -12.65 -35.98
CA ILE A 129 5.36 -12.48 -35.76
C ILE A 129 6.14 -13.04 -36.94
N ALA A 130 5.80 -14.24 -37.42
CA ALA A 130 6.48 -14.89 -38.53
C ALA A 130 6.35 -14.07 -39.84
N GLU A 131 5.18 -13.52 -40.13
CA GLU A 131 4.93 -12.61 -41.25
C GLU A 131 5.86 -11.38 -41.20
N LEU A 132 5.86 -10.67 -40.06
CA LEU A 132 6.66 -9.46 -39.87
C LEU A 132 8.17 -9.77 -39.97
N ARG A 133 8.62 -10.91 -39.43
CA ARG A 133 10.01 -11.34 -39.54
C ARG A 133 10.40 -11.65 -40.99
N LYS A 134 9.58 -12.39 -41.72
CA LYS A 134 9.82 -12.70 -43.16
C LYS A 134 9.89 -11.43 -44.01
N ALA A 135 9.13 -10.40 -43.66
CA ALA A 135 9.16 -9.10 -44.32
C ALA A 135 10.34 -8.20 -43.89
N GLY A 136 11.23 -8.65 -43.00
CA GLY A 136 12.32 -7.83 -42.45
C GLY A 136 11.84 -6.74 -41.48
N GLN A 137 10.59 -6.81 -41.01
CA GLN A 137 9.92 -5.82 -40.17
C GLN A 137 9.88 -6.21 -38.69
N GLY A 138 10.88 -6.95 -38.19
CA GLY A 138 10.93 -7.35 -36.77
C GLY A 138 10.83 -6.16 -35.80
N ARG A 139 11.45 -5.03 -36.15
CA ARG A 139 11.36 -3.75 -35.40
C ARG A 139 9.96 -3.12 -35.39
N ALA A 140 8.97 -3.69 -36.08
CA ALA A 140 7.57 -3.30 -35.95
C ALA A 140 6.84 -4.00 -34.79
N ILE A 141 7.54 -4.89 -34.07
CA ILE A 141 7.04 -5.60 -32.89
C ILE A 141 7.56 -4.88 -31.64
N ALA A 142 6.65 -4.53 -30.74
CA ALA A 142 6.98 -3.95 -29.44
C ALA A 142 6.36 -4.78 -28.31
N ILE A 143 7.09 -4.91 -27.20
CA ILE A 143 6.60 -5.52 -25.96
C ILE A 143 6.77 -4.52 -24.82
N VAL A 144 5.71 -4.34 -24.05
CA VAL A 144 5.68 -3.49 -22.86
C VAL A 144 5.32 -4.36 -21.66
N THR A 145 6.13 -4.35 -20.61
CA THR A 145 5.86 -5.08 -19.36
C THR A 145 5.94 -4.14 -18.17
N GLN A 146 5.39 -4.53 -17.01
CA GLN A 146 5.77 -3.92 -15.75
C GLN A 146 7.25 -4.21 -15.43
N LEU A 147 7.76 -3.76 -14.29
CA LEU A 147 9.12 -4.08 -13.85
C LEU A 147 9.28 -5.57 -13.55
N GLU A 148 9.60 -6.35 -14.59
CA GLU A 148 10.02 -7.74 -14.50
C GLU A 148 11.55 -7.81 -14.44
N HIS A 149 12.06 -8.14 -13.26
CA HIS A 149 13.48 -8.33 -12.97
C HIS A 149 13.73 -9.78 -12.55
N GLY A 150 14.97 -10.27 -12.66
CA GLY A 150 15.27 -11.70 -12.49
C GLY A 150 15.10 -12.50 -13.78
N SER A 151 14.72 -13.76 -13.64
CA SER A 151 14.69 -14.74 -14.73
C SER A 151 13.63 -14.41 -15.78
N LEU A 152 12.43 -13.96 -15.39
CA LEU A 152 11.40 -13.60 -16.38
C LEU A 152 11.86 -12.44 -17.27
N GLY A 153 12.43 -11.40 -16.68
CA GLY A 153 13.00 -10.27 -17.42
C GLY A 153 14.09 -10.71 -18.41
N ALA A 154 15.03 -11.55 -17.96
CA ALA A 154 16.10 -12.07 -18.80
C ALA A 154 15.59 -12.96 -19.95
N LEU A 155 14.56 -13.78 -19.70
CA LEU A 155 13.91 -14.58 -20.74
C LEU A 155 13.24 -13.69 -21.78
N LEU A 156 12.51 -12.66 -21.36
CA LEU A 156 11.83 -11.73 -22.27
C LEU A 156 12.83 -10.99 -23.16
N ASP A 157 13.95 -10.55 -22.60
CA ASP A 157 14.99 -9.86 -23.36
C ASP A 157 15.65 -10.82 -24.39
N THR A 158 15.89 -12.08 -24.00
CA THR A 158 16.35 -13.14 -24.90
C THR A 158 15.34 -13.42 -26.01
N TRP A 159 14.06 -13.48 -25.67
CA TRP A 159 12.96 -13.74 -26.60
C TRP A 159 12.85 -12.63 -27.64
N VAL A 160 12.87 -11.37 -27.21
CA VAL A 160 12.86 -10.17 -28.07
C VAL A 160 14.04 -10.17 -29.04
N GLN A 161 15.24 -10.48 -28.55
CA GLN A 161 16.44 -10.56 -29.39
C GLN A 161 16.33 -11.67 -30.42
N ALA A 162 15.87 -12.86 -30.03
CA ALA A 162 15.73 -14.01 -30.94
C ALA A 162 14.78 -13.71 -32.11
N ILE A 163 13.65 -13.04 -31.85
CA ILE A 163 12.68 -12.70 -32.91
C ILE A 163 13.04 -11.43 -33.69
N GLY A 164 14.06 -10.67 -33.26
CA GLY A 164 14.48 -9.42 -33.90
C GLY A 164 13.54 -8.24 -33.64
N ALA A 165 12.83 -8.25 -32.50
CA ALA A 165 11.90 -7.20 -32.10
C ALA A 165 12.62 -5.95 -31.53
N ARG A 166 11.85 -4.88 -31.27
CA ARG A 166 12.39 -3.73 -30.50
C ARG A 166 12.73 -4.17 -29.08
N PRO A 167 13.74 -3.56 -28.42
CA PRO A 167 14.01 -3.78 -27.00
C PRO A 167 12.72 -3.66 -26.18
N ARG A 168 12.61 -4.51 -25.15
CA ARG A 168 11.46 -4.49 -24.25
C ARG A 168 11.37 -3.15 -23.54
N VAL A 169 10.17 -2.59 -23.49
CA VAL A 169 9.87 -1.40 -22.68
C VAL A 169 9.38 -1.87 -21.32
N THR A 170 10.13 -1.53 -20.28
CA THR A 170 9.75 -1.78 -18.89
C THR A 170 9.06 -0.53 -18.35
N LEU A 171 7.74 -0.57 -18.27
CA LEU A 171 6.90 0.56 -17.87
C LEU A 171 6.50 0.46 -16.39
N GLU A 172 6.90 1.44 -15.60
CA GLU A 172 6.32 1.73 -14.29
C GLU A 172 5.91 3.20 -14.28
N ALA A 173 4.72 3.52 -13.75
CA ALA A 173 4.29 4.92 -13.63
C ALA A 173 5.28 5.73 -12.76
N PHE A 174 5.84 5.09 -11.73
CA PHE A 174 6.81 5.70 -10.83
C PHE A 174 8.18 5.03 -11.01
N GLY A 175 8.91 5.43 -12.06
CA GLY A 175 10.22 4.87 -12.45
C GLY A 175 11.45 5.50 -11.77
N TYR A 176 11.29 6.68 -11.17
CA TYR A 176 12.35 7.43 -10.47
C TYR A 176 13.61 7.71 -11.31
N GLU A 177 13.43 7.99 -12.60
CA GLU A 177 14.51 8.34 -13.54
C GLU A 177 15.30 9.57 -13.07
N THR A 178 14.62 10.51 -12.43
CA THR A 178 15.20 11.73 -11.87
C THR A 178 16.19 11.42 -10.73
N LEU A 179 15.95 10.39 -9.90
CA LEU A 179 16.91 9.94 -8.89
C LEU A 179 18.19 9.40 -9.53
N ARG A 180 18.04 8.55 -10.57
CA ARG A 180 19.18 7.99 -11.31
C ARG A 180 20.00 9.09 -11.98
N ALA A 181 19.32 10.01 -12.67
CA ALA A 181 19.96 11.14 -13.33
C ALA A 181 20.71 12.04 -12.33
N ALA A 182 20.11 12.35 -11.18
CA ALA A 182 20.76 13.13 -10.13
C ALA A 182 21.98 12.41 -9.53
N ASN A 183 21.91 11.09 -9.34
CA ASN A 183 23.05 10.30 -8.88
C ASN A 183 24.16 10.22 -9.92
N ARG A 184 23.83 10.17 -11.21
CA ARG A 184 24.79 10.25 -12.31
C ARG A 184 25.52 11.59 -12.31
N VAL A 185 24.82 12.70 -12.06
CA VAL A 185 25.40 14.04 -11.98
C VAL A 185 26.26 14.22 -10.72
N ALA A 186 25.72 13.90 -9.54
CA ALA A 186 26.38 14.16 -8.26
C ALA A 186 27.48 13.15 -7.90
N PHE A 187 27.31 11.88 -8.32
CA PHE A 187 28.16 10.76 -7.88
C PHE A 187 28.79 9.96 -9.03
N GLY A 188 28.44 10.25 -10.28
CA GLY A 188 28.93 9.50 -11.45
C GLY A 188 28.33 8.11 -11.59
N ARG A 189 27.26 7.77 -10.87
CA ARG A 189 26.63 6.44 -10.87
C ARG A 189 25.15 6.55 -11.22
N ASP A 190 24.74 5.88 -12.28
CA ASP A 190 23.35 5.85 -12.77
C ASP A 190 22.52 4.77 -12.07
N ALA A 191 22.30 4.93 -10.77
CA ALA A 191 21.60 3.96 -9.93
C ALA A 191 20.73 4.64 -8.87
N ILE A 192 19.85 3.87 -8.22
CA ILE A 192 19.09 4.30 -7.05
C ILE A 192 19.70 3.59 -5.83
N PRO A 193 20.37 4.31 -4.90
CA PRO A 193 21.04 3.72 -3.76
C PRO A 193 20.05 3.20 -2.72
N TYR A 194 20.56 2.44 -1.77
CA TYR A 194 19.85 2.14 -0.54
C TYR A 194 19.92 3.31 0.43
N TYR A 195 18.76 3.74 0.92
CA TYR A 195 18.61 4.75 1.95
C TYR A 195 18.39 4.06 3.29
N ALA A 196 19.41 4.09 4.16
CA ALA A 196 19.41 3.43 5.47
C ALA A 196 18.78 4.36 6.51
N PHE A 197 17.44 4.41 6.55
CA PHE A 197 16.69 5.19 7.52
C PHE A 197 17.02 4.78 8.96
N GLU A 198 17.21 3.48 9.18
CA GLU A 198 17.52 2.87 10.46
C GLU A 198 18.82 3.36 11.11
N ASP A 199 19.74 3.91 10.30
CA ASP A 199 21.06 4.35 10.75
C ASP A 199 21.15 5.88 10.88
N ALA A 200 20.09 6.62 10.54
CA ALA A 200 20.06 8.09 10.61
C ALA A 200 19.65 8.60 12.00
N GLU A 201 20.22 9.72 12.43
CA GLU A 201 19.73 10.48 13.60
C GLU A 201 18.70 11.54 13.20
N VAL A 202 18.88 12.13 12.01
CA VAL A 202 17.97 13.11 11.43
C VAL A 202 17.65 12.72 10.00
N VAL A 203 16.37 12.61 9.66
CA VAL A 203 15.90 12.52 8.28
C VAL A 203 15.34 13.86 7.84
N LEU A 204 15.87 14.39 6.74
CA LEU A 204 15.36 15.58 6.05
C LEU A 204 14.79 15.17 4.69
N SER A 205 13.47 15.06 4.60
CA SER A 205 12.80 14.61 3.38
C SER A 205 12.20 15.78 2.60
N PHE A 206 12.41 15.80 1.29
CA PHE A 206 11.83 16.75 0.36
C PHE A 206 10.84 16.03 -0.55
N GLY A 207 9.57 16.04 -0.16
CA GLY A 207 8.46 15.47 -0.93
C GLY A 207 8.55 13.96 -1.19
N ALA A 208 9.42 13.21 -0.50
CA ALA A 208 9.49 11.75 -0.62
C ALA A 208 8.47 11.08 0.32
N ASP A 209 7.52 10.34 -0.25
CA ASP A 209 6.40 9.67 0.42
C ASP A 209 6.75 8.23 0.86
N PHE A 210 7.86 8.05 1.58
CA PHE A 210 8.42 6.74 1.95
C PHE A 210 7.57 5.89 2.90
N LEU A 211 6.58 6.48 3.58
CA LEU A 211 5.59 5.72 4.35
C LEU A 211 4.38 5.27 3.50
N GLU A 212 4.31 5.70 2.25
CA GLU A 212 3.18 5.47 1.35
C GLU A 212 3.58 4.57 0.18
N THR A 213 4.22 5.12 -0.85
CA THR A 213 4.50 4.40 -2.10
C THR A 213 5.94 4.51 -2.60
N TRP A 214 6.76 5.38 -2.01
CA TRP A 214 8.13 5.60 -2.46
C TRP A 214 9.04 4.38 -2.24
N LEU A 215 9.60 3.87 -3.35
CA LEU A 215 10.54 2.73 -3.44
C LEU A 215 10.08 1.44 -2.71
N SER A 216 10.25 1.38 -1.39
CA SER A 216 9.88 0.24 -0.55
C SER A 216 9.23 0.70 0.75
N ASN A 217 7.92 0.93 0.71
CA ASN A 217 7.18 1.50 1.83
C ASN A 217 7.24 0.65 3.11
N VAL A 218 7.19 -0.68 3.02
CA VAL A 218 7.27 -1.57 4.21
C VAL A 218 8.68 -1.54 4.81
N GLY A 219 9.71 -1.61 3.97
CA GLY A 219 11.10 -1.56 4.41
C GLY A 219 11.47 -0.21 5.02
N HIS A 220 11.10 0.88 4.37
CA HIS A 220 11.34 2.24 4.86
C HIS A 220 10.50 2.56 6.09
N ALA A 221 9.24 2.14 6.19
CA ALA A 221 8.46 2.29 7.42
C ALA A 221 9.10 1.56 8.60
N ARG A 222 9.67 0.36 8.38
CA ARG A 222 10.39 -0.37 9.42
C ARG A 222 11.69 0.34 9.82
N GLY A 223 12.49 0.80 8.86
CA GLY A 223 13.71 1.56 9.11
C GLY A 223 13.43 2.87 9.85
N PHE A 224 12.42 3.62 9.39
CA PHE A 224 11.90 4.81 10.05
C PHE A 224 11.43 4.51 11.47
N GLY A 225 10.67 3.44 11.69
CA GLY A 225 10.24 3.05 13.03
C GLY A 225 11.40 2.75 13.99
N ARG A 226 12.52 2.19 13.49
CA ARG A 226 13.74 1.98 14.30
C ARG A 226 14.46 3.28 14.64
N MET A 227 14.47 4.23 13.71
CA MET A 227 15.09 5.53 13.90
C MET A 227 14.26 6.46 14.80
N HIS A 228 12.96 6.57 14.54
CA HIS A 228 12.10 7.62 15.10
C HIS A 228 11.52 7.24 16.46
N THR A 229 11.00 6.01 16.60
CA THR A 229 10.28 5.58 17.82
C THR A 229 11.15 5.71 19.07
N PHE A 230 10.61 6.30 20.13
CA PHE A 230 11.30 6.45 21.40
C PHE A 230 11.60 5.10 22.07
N ARG A 231 12.90 4.77 22.18
CA ARG A 231 13.42 3.54 22.80
C ARG A 231 14.71 3.85 23.54
N ASP A 232 14.84 3.37 24.77
CA ASP A 232 16.05 3.51 25.58
C ASP A 232 16.59 4.95 25.69
N GLY A 233 15.68 5.93 25.78
CA GLY A 233 16.01 7.36 25.84
C GLY A 233 16.39 8.01 24.51
N ARG A 234 16.46 7.24 23.42
CA ARG A 234 16.81 7.67 22.06
C ARG A 234 15.57 7.80 21.19
N ALA A 235 15.59 8.80 20.32
CA ALA A 235 14.59 9.06 19.30
C ALA A 235 15.23 9.99 18.26
N GLY A 236 15.26 9.57 16.99
CA GLY A 236 15.70 10.43 15.88
C GLY A 236 14.66 11.50 15.56
N THR A 237 15.07 12.48 14.76
CA THR A 237 14.23 13.60 14.31
C THR A 237 13.89 13.46 12.84
N PHE A 238 12.65 13.77 12.48
CA PHE A 238 12.17 13.75 11.12
C PHE A 238 11.59 15.11 10.71
N ILE A 239 12.23 15.73 9.72
CA ILE A 239 11.82 16.99 9.10
C ILE A 239 11.35 16.68 7.67
N HIS A 240 10.19 17.21 7.29
CA HIS A 240 9.59 16.99 5.98
C HIS A 240 9.19 18.29 5.30
N VAL A 241 9.57 18.45 4.03
CA VAL A 241 9.21 19.58 3.18
C VAL A 241 8.24 19.10 2.12
N GLU A 242 6.99 19.57 2.19
CA GLU A 242 5.95 19.25 1.20
C GLU A 242 4.82 20.30 1.23
N PRO A 243 4.23 20.71 0.09
CA PRO A 243 3.11 21.65 0.07
C PRO A 243 1.80 21.10 0.64
N ARG A 244 1.66 19.77 0.65
CA ARG A 244 0.52 19.02 1.18
C ARG A 244 0.97 18.26 2.41
N GLN A 245 0.14 18.20 3.45
CA GLN A 245 0.41 17.26 4.54
C GLN A 245 0.03 15.84 4.11
N SER A 246 0.97 15.06 3.56
CA SER A 246 0.80 13.64 3.27
C SER A 246 0.78 12.76 4.53
N LEU A 247 0.64 11.43 4.38
CA LEU A 247 0.82 10.50 5.50
C LEU A 247 2.26 10.61 6.02
N THR A 248 3.21 10.74 5.10
CA THR A 248 4.61 10.91 5.44
C THR A 248 4.82 12.23 6.20
N ALA A 249 4.32 13.35 5.69
CA ALA A 249 4.38 14.64 6.38
C ALA A 249 3.69 14.62 7.75
N SER A 250 2.60 13.88 7.91
CA SER A 250 1.86 13.78 9.18
C SER A 250 2.64 13.05 10.28
N ASN A 251 3.69 12.31 9.91
CA ASN A 251 4.59 11.65 10.86
C ASN A 251 5.87 12.47 11.12
N ALA A 252 6.04 13.63 10.48
CA ALA A 252 7.16 14.52 10.73
C ALA A 252 7.05 15.20 12.09
N ASP A 253 8.18 15.37 12.75
CA ASP A 253 8.31 16.22 13.93
C ASP A 253 8.22 17.70 13.52
N GLU A 254 8.76 18.02 12.35
CA GLU A 254 8.63 19.32 11.72
C GLU A 254 8.19 19.18 10.26
N TRP A 255 7.04 19.75 9.92
CA TRP A 255 6.57 19.85 8.54
C TRP A 255 6.68 21.29 8.03
N LEU A 256 7.51 21.48 7.00
CA LEU A 256 7.66 22.73 6.28
C LEU A 256 6.70 22.77 5.08
N ARG A 257 5.56 23.45 5.27
CA ARG A 257 4.59 23.72 4.21
C ARG A 257 5.11 24.78 3.25
N ASN A 258 5.69 24.35 2.13
CA ASN A 258 6.26 25.23 1.11
C ASN A 258 5.32 25.45 -0.09
N ALA A 259 5.61 26.46 -0.91
CA ALA A 259 4.97 26.66 -2.20
C ALA A 259 5.39 25.53 -3.17
N PRO A 260 4.46 24.94 -3.95
CA PRO A 260 4.78 23.84 -4.87
C PRO A 260 5.93 24.14 -5.83
N GLY A 261 6.89 23.22 -5.93
CA GLY A 261 8.00 23.29 -6.87
C GLY A 261 9.21 24.07 -6.35
N THR A 262 9.25 24.42 -5.06
CA THR A 262 10.34 25.18 -4.42
C THR A 262 11.27 24.32 -3.56
N GLU A 263 11.09 23.00 -3.54
CA GLU A 263 11.83 22.06 -2.70
C GLU A 263 13.33 22.08 -3.00
N GLY A 264 13.72 22.13 -4.27
CA GLY A 264 15.13 22.26 -4.68
C GLY A 264 15.77 23.57 -4.23
N MET A 265 14.99 24.67 -4.23
CA MET A 265 15.45 25.96 -3.71
C MET A 265 15.73 25.90 -2.21
N LEU A 266 14.85 25.23 -1.45
CA LEU A 266 15.01 25.04 -0.02
C LEU A 266 16.21 24.15 0.29
N ALA A 267 16.43 23.06 -0.46
CA ALA A 267 17.60 22.20 -0.30
C ALA A 267 18.92 22.99 -0.51
N LEU A 268 18.98 23.83 -1.54
CA LEU A 268 20.13 24.71 -1.80
C LEU A 268 20.31 25.78 -0.71
N ALA A 269 19.23 26.36 -0.19
CA ALA A 269 19.30 27.35 0.88
C ALA A 269 19.77 26.75 2.21
N VAL A 270 19.30 25.54 2.55
CA VAL A 270 19.80 24.77 3.69
C VAL A 270 21.30 24.51 3.54
N LEU A 271 21.74 24.06 2.36
CA LEU A 271 23.17 23.83 2.09
C LEU A 271 23.99 25.14 2.19
N LYS A 272 23.45 26.25 1.68
CA LYS A 272 24.07 27.58 1.76
C LYS A 272 24.32 28.00 3.21
N VAL A 273 23.33 27.82 4.08
CA VAL A 273 23.46 28.13 5.51
C VAL A 273 24.48 27.20 6.17
N MET A 274 24.41 25.89 5.92
CA MET A 274 25.36 24.93 6.48
C MET A 274 26.82 25.25 6.12
N VAL A 275 27.08 25.64 4.86
CA VAL A 275 28.42 26.05 4.42
C VAL A 275 28.85 27.36 5.09
N GLY A 276 27.94 28.34 5.21
CA GLY A 276 28.21 29.62 5.87
C GLY A 276 28.50 29.51 7.36
N GLU A 277 27.86 28.56 8.05
CA GLU A 277 28.04 28.30 9.49
C GLU A 277 29.15 27.29 9.79
N GLY A 278 29.83 26.74 8.78
CA GLY A 278 30.90 25.76 8.96
C GLY A 278 30.40 24.36 9.37
N LEU A 279 29.12 24.06 9.15
CA LEU A 279 28.49 22.75 9.39
C LEU A 279 28.68 21.78 8.20
N ALA A 280 29.13 22.29 7.06
CA ALA A 280 29.41 21.55 5.83
C ALA A 280 30.82 21.84 5.29
N ASP A 281 31.36 20.93 4.48
CA ASP A 281 32.65 21.09 3.80
C ASP A 281 32.66 22.33 2.88
N ARG A 282 33.71 23.14 2.97
CA ARG A 282 33.89 24.36 2.17
C ARG A 282 33.95 24.10 0.66
N ARG A 283 34.27 22.88 0.22
CA ARG A 283 34.27 22.52 -1.21
C ARG A 283 32.91 22.71 -1.91
N PHE A 284 31.83 22.84 -1.14
CA PHE A 284 30.49 23.11 -1.67
C PHE A 284 30.17 24.61 -1.77
N ALA A 285 31.05 25.52 -1.35
CA ALA A 285 30.81 26.96 -1.36
C ALA A 285 30.46 27.49 -2.76
N ASP A 286 31.18 27.04 -3.78
CA ASP A 286 30.93 27.43 -5.17
C ASP A 286 29.57 26.93 -5.68
N ALA A 287 29.13 25.76 -5.23
CA ALA A 287 27.86 25.16 -5.64
C ALA A 287 26.64 25.99 -5.18
N VAL A 288 26.80 26.75 -4.09
CA VAL A 288 25.75 27.59 -3.48
C VAL A 288 26.10 29.09 -3.50
N ALA A 289 27.12 29.50 -4.25
CA ALA A 289 27.60 30.89 -4.26
C ALA A 289 26.48 31.89 -4.63
N LYS A 290 25.65 31.51 -5.61
CA LYS A 290 24.54 32.33 -6.16
C LYS A 290 23.22 32.19 -5.41
N VAL A 291 23.15 31.38 -4.37
CA VAL A 291 21.90 31.13 -3.61
C VAL A 291 21.64 32.29 -2.66
N ASP A 292 20.50 32.96 -2.83
CA ASP A 292 19.99 33.99 -1.94
C ASP A 292 18.88 33.41 -1.04
N VAL A 293 19.17 33.28 0.26
CA VAL A 293 18.25 32.69 1.23
C VAL A 293 17.00 33.54 1.45
N VAL A 294 17.08 34.86 1.30
CA VAL A 294 15.93 35.77 1.46
C VAL A 294 14.97 35.57 0.29
N ARG A 295 15.49 35.58 -0.94
CA ARG A 295 14.69 35.28 -2.14
C ARG A 295 14.03 33.89 -2.05
N VAL A 296 14.77 32.88 -1.57
CA VAL A 296 14.22 31.52 -1.38
C VAL A 296 13.08 31.53 -0.37
N SER A 297 13.23 32.27 0.74
CA SER A 297 12.19 32.42 1.75
C SER A 297 10.91 33.03 1.18
N GLU A 298 11.02 34.11 0.40
CA GLU A 298 9.88 34.78 -0.24
C GLU A 298 9.16 33.88 -1.24
N GLN A 299 9.90 33.15 -2.08
CA GLN A 299 9.30 32.31 -3.13
C GLN A 299 8.69 31.01 -2.60
N SER A 300 9.34 30.40 -1.60
CA SER A 300 8.87 29.16 -0.97
C SER A 300 7.80 29.39 0.08
N GLY A 301 7.70 30.59 0.64
CA GLY A 301 6.84 30.87 1.79
C GLY A 301 7.37 30.31 3.12
N VAL A 302 8.58 29.73 3.14
CA VAL A 302 9.22 29.24 4.37
C VAL A 302 10.08 30.35 4.97
N PRO A 303 9.87 30.78 6.22
CA PRO A 303 10.66 31.84 6.83
C PRO A 303 12.17 31.54 6.88
N VAL A 304 13.01 32.56 6.68
CA VAL A 304 14.49 32.44 6.76
C VAL A 304 14.94 31.76 8.05
N GLU A 305 14.32 32.09 9.18
CA GLU A 305 14.67 31.50 10.48
C GLU A 305 14.38 30.00 10.55
N ARG A 306 13.33 29.52 9.87
CA ARG A 306 13.06 28.07 9.75
C ARG A 306 14.08 27.39 8.84
N ILE A 307 14.51 28.04 7.76
CA ILE A 307 15.57 27.51 6.88
C ILE A 307 16.88 27.35 7.67
N LYS A 308 17.26 28.36 8.47
CA LYS A 308 18.44 28.30 9.34
C LYS A 308 18.31 27.23 10.41
N HIS A 309 17.14 27.11 11.04
CA HIS A 309 16.87 26.06 12.02
C HIS A 309 17.10 24.66 11.44
N VAL A 310 16.49 24.37 10.28
CA VAL A 310 16.66 23.07 9.60
C VAL A 310 18.12 22.83 9.20
N ALA A 311 18.82 23.86 8.72
CA ALA A 311 20.25 23.77 8.42
C ALA A 311 21.10 23.42 9.65
N SER A 312 20.79 24.02 10.80
CA SER A 312 21.46 23.70 12.06
C SER A 312 21.16 22.27 12.51
N VAL A 313 19.89 21.86 12.57
CA VAL A 313 19.49 20.51 13.00
C VAL A 313 20.12 19.43 12.09
N PHE A 314 20.02 19.60 10.78
CA PHE A 314 20.59 18.62 9.83
C PHE A 314 22.13 18.66 9.81
N GLY A 315 22.75 19.83 9.91
CA GLY A 315 24.21 19.99 9.89
C GLY A 315 24.91 19.38 11.10
N HIS A 316 24.24 19.32 12.26
CA HIS A 316 24.74 18.66 13.47
C HIS A 316 24.49 17.15 13.53
N ALA A 317 23.68 16.59 12.63
CA ALA A 317 23.37 15.16 12.62
C ALA A 317 24.62 14.30 12.33
N ARG A 318 24.79 13.19 13.06
CA ARG A 318 25.95 12.29 12.90
C ARG A 318 25.51 10.81 13.00
N PRO A 319 24.92 10.21 11.94
CA PRO A 319 24.74 10.72 10.58
C PRO A 319 23.33 11.27 10.31
N GLY A 320 23.21 12.14 9.32
CA GLY A 320 21.91 12.55 8.76
C GLY A 320 21.50 11.70 7.56
N LEU A 321 20.30 11.94 7.04
CA LEU A 321 19.83 11.39 5.77
C LEU A 321 18.89 12.40 5.09
N ALA A 322 19.29 12.93 3.94
CA ALA A 322 18.40 13.71 3.09
C ALA A 322 17.80 12.82 2.00
N VAL A 323 16.50 12.90 1.74
CA VAL A 323 15.82 12.11 0.69
C VAL A 323 14.86 12.96 -0.13
N GLY A 324 14.62 12.56 -1.37
CA GLY A 324 13.65 13.18 -2.26
C GLY A 324 13.14 12.19 -3.30
N GLY A 325 12.36 12.68 -4.26
CA GLY A 325 11.96 11.92 -5.44
C GLY A 325 10.53 11.41 -5.40
N GLY A 326 9.70 11.88 -4.46
CA GLY A 326 8.24 11.72 -4.59
C GLY A 326 7.64 12.78 -5.52
N VAL A 327 6.32 12.71 -5.71
CA VAL A 327 5.62 13.52 -6.73
C VAL A 327 5.72 15.03 -6.52
N ALA A 328 5.84 15.50 -5.28
CA ALA A 328 5.97 16.93 -5.00
C ALA A 328 7.28 17.53 -5.56
N VAL A 329 8.27 16.70 -5.88
CA VAL A 329 9.54 17.11 -6.51
C VAL A 329 9.70 16.62 -7.94
N SER A 330 8.61 16.23 -8.60
CA SER A 330 8.61 15.72 -9.98
C SER A 330 8.25 16.79 -11.02
N GLY A 331 8.73 18.02 -10.81
CA GLY A 331 8.56 19.12 -11.75
C GLY A 331 9.54 19.10 -12.92
N GLY A 332 9.46 20.10 -13.80
CA GLY A 332 10.41 20.24 -14.91
C GLY A 332 11.87 20.47 -14.49
N ASN A 333 12.11 20.72 -13.19
CA ASN A 333 13.42 20.89 -12.54
C ASN A 333 13.73 19.74 -11.54
N ALA A 334 13.07 18.59 -11.67
CA ALA A 334 13.15 17.49 -10.71
C ALA A 334 14.58 16.94 -10.56
N THR A 335 15.33 16.84 -11.66
CA THR A 335 16.72 16.37 -11.61
C THR A 335 17.59 17.32 -10.79
N ASP A 336 17.49 18.63 -11.03
CA ASP A 336 18.26 19.64 -10.28
C ASP A 336 17.90 19.65 -8.80
N THR A 337 16.61 19.49 -8.47
CA THR A 337 16.14 19.36 -7.08
C THR A 337 16.81 18.18 -6.38
N LEU A 338 16.87 17.02 -7.04
CA LEU A 338 17.51 15.82 -6.48
C LEU A 338 19.03 15.93 -6.45
N VAL A 339 19.66 16.65 -7.37
CA VAL A 339 21.10 16.97 -7.28
C VAL A 339 21.36 17.84 -6.06
N ALA A 340 20.53 18.85 -5.77
CA ALA A 340 20.67 19.65 -4.55
C ALA A 340 20.57 18.81 -3.27
N ILE A 341 19.65 17.85 -3.22
CA ILE A 341 19.50 16.91 -2.10
C ILE A 341 20.71 15.97 -1.97
N ASN A 342 21.26 15.51 -3.10
CA ASN A 342 22.49 14.72 -3.11
C ASN A 342 23.68 15.53 -2.60
N LEU A 343 23.77 16.82 -2.95
CA LEU A 343 24.80 17.72 -2.42
C LEU A 343 24.67 17.90 -0.90
N LEU A 344 23.46 18.01 -0.35
CA LEU A 344 23.23 18.02 1.10
C LEU A 344 23.79 16.76 1.79
N ASN A 345 23.47 15.57 1.26
CA ASN A 345 24.00 14.32 1.80
C ASN A 345 25.52 14.25 1.71
N ALA A 346 26.09 14.69 0.59
CA ALA A 346 27.53 14.68 0.38
C ALA A 346 28.26 15.68 1.28
N ALA A 347 27.65 16.85 1.55
CA ALA A 347 28.16 17.90 2.42
C ALA A 347 28.11 17.53 3.90
N ALA A 348 27.07 16.79 4.31
CA ALA A 348 26.92 16.26 5.67
C ALA A 348 27.73 14.96 5.91
N GLY A 349 28.40 14.42 4.89
CA GLY A 349 29.20 13.19 5.02
C GLY A 349 28.36 11.91 5.18
N ASN A 350 27.16 11.90 4.59
CA ASN A 350 26.19 10.81 4.68
C ASN A 350 26.39 9.72 3.61
N VAL A 351 27.10 10.03 2.51
CA VAL A 351 27.38 9.10 1.42
C VAL A 351 28.33 7.99 1.90
N GLY A 352 27.95 6.74 1.66
CA GLY A 352 28.61 5.54 2.21
C GLY A 352 28.13 5.15 3.62
N LYS A 353 27.41 6.04 4.32
CA LYS A 353 26.84 5.77 5.66
C LYS A 353 25.34 5.51 5.60
N THR A 354 24.54 6.52 5.27
CA THR A 354 23.07 6.42 5.16
C THR A 354 22.59 6.43 3.72
N VAL A 355 23.40 6.91 2.78
CA VAL A 355 23.20 6.73 1.33
C VAL A 355 24.23 5.73 0.82
N ARG A 356 23.81 4.49 0.54
CA ARG A 356 24.69 3.36 0.20
C ARG A 356 24.46 2.90 -1.24
N PHE A 357 25.45 3.11 -2.10
CA PHE A 357 25.51 2.48 -3.43
C PHE A 357 26.00 1.05 -3.31
N GLY A 358 25.60 0.15 -4.20
CA GLY A 358 25.91 -1.29 -4.10
C GLY A 358 24.64 -2.11 -4.05
N PRO A 359 23.87 -2.09 -2.94
CA PRO A 359 22.54 -2.68 -2.87
C PRO A 359 21.49 -1.86 -3.67
N ASP A 360 21.79 -1.61 -4.94
CA ASP A 360 21.03 -0.71 -5.81
C ASP A 360 19.65 -1.30 -6.13
N SER A 361 18.65 -0.42 -6.22
CA SER A 361 17.26 -0.81 -6.42
C SER A 361 16.97 -1.30 -7.84
N ALA A 362 16.07 -2.27 -7.98
CA ALA A 362 15.57 -2.75 -9.27
C ALA A 362 14.88 -1.67 -10.11
N TYR A 363 14.37 -0.59 -9.49
CA TYR A 363 13.85 0.56 -10.21
C TYR A 363 14.89 1.18 -11.18
N GLY A 364 16.19 0.95 -10.93
CA GLY A 364 17.28 1.27 -11.85
C GLY A 364 17.14 0.65 -13.26
N ARG A 365 16.31 -0.38 -13.42
CA ARG A 365 16.07 -1.11 -14.67
C ARG A 365 14.80 -0.67 -15.41
N VAL A 366 14.03 0.28 -14.88
CA VAL A 366 12.85 0.83 -15.56
C VAL A 366 13.30 1.59 -16.82
N THR A 367 12.56 1.39 -17.91
CA THR A 367 12.80 2.09 -19.17
C THR A 367 12.41 3.56 -19.00
N PRO A 368 13.27 4.52 -19.35
CA PRO A 368 12.96 5.94 -19.20
C PRO A 368 11.65 6.32 -19.90
N TYR A 369 10.82 7.13 -19.26
CA TYR A 369 9.56 7.61 -19.82
C TYR A 369 9.70 8.24 -21.22
N ALA A 370 10.81 8.95 -21.51
CA ALA A 370 11.08 9.48 -22.85
C ALA A 370 11.08 8.40 -23.95
N GLU A 371 11.53 7.18 -23.66
CA GLU A 371 11.45 6.06 -24.62
C GLU A 371 10.02 5.52 -24.77
N VAL A 372 9.20 5.61 -23.71
CA VAL A 372 7.75 5.32 -23.77
C VAL A 372 7.04 6.34 -24.65
N VAL A 373 7.42 7.62 -24.57
CA VAL A 373 6.93 8.68 -25.45
C VAL A 373 7.29 8.38 -26.91
N GLU A 374 8.52 7.94 -27.18
CA GLU A 374 8.93 7.54 -28.53
C GLU A 374 8.17 6.30 -29.04
N LEU A 375 7.85 5.33 -28.17
CA LEU A 375 6.98 4.21 -28.53
C LEU A 375 5.58 4.70 -28.93
N ALA A 376 4.99 5.63 -28.17
CA ALA A 376 3.68 6.21 -28.49
C ALA A 376 3.71 6.88 -29.87
N ARG A 377 4.72 7.72 -30.14
CA ARG A 377 4.92 8.38 -31.44
C ARG A 377 5.13 7.38 -32.58
N ALA A 378 5.85 6.28 -32.33
CA ALA A 378 6.03 5.21 -33.33
C ALA A 378 4.70 4.51 -33.66
N MET A 379 3.81 4.33 -32.68
CA MET A 379 2.45 3.81 -32.94
C MET A 379 1.62 4.81 -33.76
N GLU A 380 1.69 6.11 -33.44
CA GLU A 380 0.99 7.15 -34.22
C GLU A 380 1.44 7.20 -35.69
N ARG A 381 2.75 7.03 -35.94
CA ARG A 381 3.31 6.92 -37.29
C ARG A 381 3.00 5.58 -37.98
N GLY A 382 2.31 4.67 -37.31
CA GLY A 382 1.95 3.35 -37.83
C GLY A 382 3.14 2.40 -37.99
N GLU A 383 4.26 2.66 -37.31
CA GLU A 383 5.46 1.80 -37.35
C GLU A 383 5.28 0.52 -36.55
N ILE A 384 4.42 0.53 -35.53
CA ILE A 384 4.15 -0.64 -34.68
C ILE A 384 3.00 -1.44 -35.28
N LYS A 385 3.31 -2.67 -35.72
CA LYS A 385 2.37 -3.60 -36.34
C LYS A 385 1.88 -4.69 -35.40
N LEU A 386 2.61 -4.95 -34.32
CA LEU A 386 2.23 -5.84 -33.22
C LEU A 386 2.70 -5.25 -31.89
N LEU A 387 1.76 -5.04 -30.96
CA LEU A 387 2.02 -4.60 -29.59
C LEU A 387 1.63 -5.71 -28.62
N LEU A 388 2.60 -6.17 -27.83
CA LEU A 388 2.39 -7.13 -26.74
C LEU A 388 2.44 -6.38 -25.41
N LEU A 389 1.40 -6.50 -24.59
CA LEU A 389 1.31 -5.87 -23.28
C LEU A 389 1.33 -6.95 -22.20
N GLY A 390 2.30 -6.89 -21.30
CA GLY A 390 2.46 -7.82 -20.19
C GLY A 390 1.44 -7.61 -19.07
N PRO A 391 1.38 -8.52 -18.09
CA PRO A 391 0.48 -8.42 -16.95
C PRO A 391 0.73 -7.16 -16.12
N GLY A 392 -0.35 -6.55 -15.63
CA GLY A 392 -0.31 -5.35 -14.78
C GLY A 392 -0.03 -4.04 -15.52
N VAL A 393 0.08 -4.06 -16.86
CA VAL A 393 0.37 -2.88 -17.68
C VAL A 393 -0.93 -2.24 -18.18
N ASN A 394 -1.23 -1.03 -17.71
CA ASN A 394 -2.42 -0.27 -18.13
C ASN A 394 -2.08 1.17 -18.55
N PRO A 395 -1.31 1.38 -19.64
CA PRO A 395 -0.84 2.69 -20.08
C PRO A 395 -1.96 3.62 -20.54
N ALA A 396 -3.11 3.09 -20.97
CA ALA A 396 -4.28 3.92 -21.31
C ALA A 396 -4.85 4.68 -20.10
N PHE A 397 -4.61 4.16 -18.88
CA PHE A 397 -5.07 4.76 -17.63
C PHE A 397 -3.95 5.43 -16.83
N THR A 398 -2.71 4.91 -16.91
CA THR A 398 -1.61 5.31 -16.02
C THR A 398 -0.69 6.39 -16.60
N LEU A 399 -0.65 6.55 -17.93
CA LEU A 399 0.21 7.55 -18.57
C LEU A 399 -0.44 8.94 -18.65
N PRO A 400 0.35 10.02 -18.70
CA PRO A 400 -0.16 11.39 -18.83
C PRO A 400 -1.11 11.58 -20.02
N GLY A 401 -2.24 12.28 -19.79
CA GLY A 401 -3.27 12.52 -20.80
C GLY A 401 -2.75 13.27 -22.04
N GLY A 402 -1.81 14.20 -21.85
CA GLY A 402 -1.16 14.92 -22.94
C GLY A 402 -0.38 14.02 -23.91
N LEU A 403 0.00 12.79 -23.52
CA LEU A 403 0.64 11.82 -24.41
C LEU A 403 -0.34 11.14 -25.37
N LYS A 404 -1.65 11.15 -25.06
CA LYS A 404 -2.71 10.50 -25.85
C LYS A 404 -2.41 9.04 -26.21
N PHE A 405 -1.81 8.29 -25.27
CA PHE A 405 -1.38 6.91 -25.51
C PHE A 405 -2.53 6.00 -25.95
N ALA A 406 -3.74 6.18 -25.39
CA ALA A 406 -4.92 5.43 -25.81
C ALA A 406 -5.29 5.64 -27.29
N ASP A 407 -5.05 6.83 -27.84
CA ASP A 407 -5.26 7.12 -29.26
C ASP A 407 -4.16 6.47 -30.11
N ALA A 408 -2.91 6.52 -29.64
CA ALA A 408 -1.77 5.89 -30.28
C ALA A 408 -1.92 4.35 -30.37
N ILE A 409 -2.39 3.68 -29.31
CA ILE A 409 -2.66 2.22 -29.32
C ILE A 409 -3.59 1.84 -30.47
N ARG A 410 -4.63 2.63 -30.76
CA ARG A 410 -5.60 2.33 -31.84
C ARG A 410 -4.98 2.38 -33.24
N LYS A 411 -3.78 2.94 -33.39
CA LYS A 411 -3.02 2.96 -34.65
C LYS A 411 -2.07 1.77 -34.80
N ALA A 412 -1.85 1.00 -33.74
CA ALA A 412 -1.11 -0.25 -33.82
C ALA A 412 -1.91 -1.31 -34.60
N GLY A 413 -1.21 -2.20 -35.32
CA GLY A 413 -1.86 -3.22 -36.14
C GLY A 413 -2.67 -4.24 -35.34
N LEU A 414 -1.98 -5.08 -34.55
CA LEU A 414 -2.59 -6.01 -33.60
C LEU A 414 -2.08 -5.70 -32.19
N VAL A 415 -2.99 -5.58 -31.23
CA VAL A 415 -2.67 -5.40 -29.81
C VAL A 415 -3.07 -6.66 -29.05
N VAL A 416 -2.11 -7.27 -28.35
CA VAL A 416 -2.30 -8.47 -27.54
C VAL A 416 -2.02 -8.13 -26.09
N SER A 417 -2.97 -8.37 -25.20
CA SER A 417 -2.83 -8.11 -23.78
C SER A 417 -2.75 -9.41 -22.99
N PHE A 418 -1.64 -9.61 -22.28
CA PHE A 418 -1.52 -10.58 -21.20
C PHE A 418 -2.10 -9.95 -19.94
N ALA A 419 -3.29 -10.38 -19.53
CA ALA A 419 -3.98 -9.73 -18.42
C ALA A 419 -4.84 -10.73 -17.64
N SER A 420 -4.92 -10.58 -16.32
CA SER A 420 -5.81 -11.38 -15.48
C SER A 420 -7.19 -10.74 -15.32
N LEU A 421 -7.30 -9.43 -15.51
CA LEU A 421 -8.50 -8.62 -15.25
C LEU A 421 -8.80 -7.63 -16.39
N PRO A 422 -10.07 -7.27 -16.59
CA PRO A 422 -10.45 -6.20 -17.50
C PRO A 422 -10.03 -4.83 -16.94
N ASP A 423 -9.52 -4.00 -17.85
CA ASP A 423 -9.13 -2.61 -17.63
C ASP A 423 -9.21 -1.79 -18.94
N GLU A 424 -8.90 -0.49 -18.83
CA GLU A 424 -8.95 0.48 -19.91
C GLU A 424 -8.07 0.10 -21.12
N THR A 425 -6.94 -0.60 -20.89
CA THR A 425 -6.03 -1.02 -21.96
C THR A 425 -6.49 -2.33 -22.59
N THR A 426 -6.95 -3.30 -21.81
CA THR A 426 -7.51 -4.55 -22.35
C THR A 426 -8.73 -4.30 -23.24
N ALA A 427 -9.53 -3.26 -22.97
CA ALA A 427 -10.64 -2.86 -23.81
C ALA A 427 -10.23 -2.36 -25.21
N LEU A 428 -8.96 -1.98 -25.39
CA LEU A 428 -8.37 -1.57 -26.67
C LEU A 428 -7.64 -2.72 -27.38
N ALA A 429 -7.53 -3.90 -26.76
CA ALA A 429 -6.81 -5.02 -27.32
C ALA A 429 -7.63 -5.74 -28.41
N GLY A 430 -6.94 -6.24 -29.43
CA GLY A 430 -7.53 -7.15 -30.41
C GLY A 430 -7.56 -8.60 -29.93
N LEU A 431 -6.76 -8.94 -28.92
CA LEU A 431 -6.69 -10.27 -28.31
C LEU A 431 -6.27 -10.16 -26.84
N VAL A 432 -6.95 -10.89 -25.96
CA VAL A 432 -6.59 -11.06 -24.55
C VAL A 432 -6.15 -12.50 -24.31
N LEU A 433 -4.98 -12.65 -23.72
CA LEU A 433 -4.41 -13.91 -23.27
C LEU A 433 -4.37 -13.89 -21.74
N PRO A 434 -5.23 -14.64 -21.04
CA PRO A 434 -5.27 -14.61 -19.59
C PRO A 434 -3.96 -15.06 -18.96
N ASP A 435 -3.37 -14.17 -18.17
CA ASP A 435 -2.19 -14.47 -17.36
C ASP A 435 -2.59 -14.97 -15.98
N THR A 436 -1.74 -15.80 -15.39
CA THR A 436 -1.89 -16.31 -14.03
C THR A 436 -1.63 -15.21 -12.99
N HIS A 437 -2.29 -15.30 -11.84
CA HIS A 437 -1.89 -14.50 -10.69
C HIS A 437 -0.53 -14.99 -10.18
N TRP A 438 0.27 -14.13 -9.56
CA TRP A 438 1.62 -14.48 -9.07
C TRP A 438 1.63 -15.59 -7.99
N LEU A 439 0.48 -15.89 -7.38
CA LEU A 439 0.28 -17.02 -6.46
C LEU A 439 0.06 -18.37 -7.18
N GLU A 440 -0.12 -18.35 -8.50
CA GLU A 440 -0.42 -19.50 -9.37
C GLU A 440 0.74 -19.83 -10.32
N SER A 441 1.86 -19.11 -10.25
CA SER A 441 2.96 -19.19 -11.22
C SER A 441 4.34 -19.29 -10.57
N TRP A 442 5.24 -20.03 -11.22
CA TRP A 442 6.67 -20.01 -10.93
C TRP A 442 7.32 -18.70 -11.37
N GLY A 443 8.36 -18.28 -10.65
CA GLY A 443 9.24 -17.19 -11.06
C GLY A 443 10.23 -16.80 -9.99
N ASP A 444 10.83 -15.63 -10.15
CA ASP A 444 11.68 -14.99 -9.17
C ASP A 444 11.57 -13.48 -9.29
N TYR A 445 12.00 -12.77 -8.25
CA TYR A 445 12.07 -11.32 -8.27
C TYR A 445 13.23 -10.81 -7.42
N THR A 446 13.99 -9.87 -7.96
CA THR A 446 15.15 -9.28 -7.29
C THR A 446 14.86 -7.80 -7.02
N PRO A 447 14.31 -7.40 -5.86
CA PRO A 447 13.96 -6.00 -5.59
C PRO A 447 15.16 -5.06 -5.47
N ARG A 448 16.32 -5.59 -5.06
CA ARG A 448 17.61 -4.89 -5.03
C ARG A 448 18.75 -5.89 -5.15
N GLU A 449 19.94 -5.40 -5.48
CA GLU A 449 21.14 -6.26 -5.48
C GLU A 449 21.32 -6.95 -4.12
N GLY A 450 21.69 -8.24 -4.16
CA GLY A 450 21.83 -9.09 -2.96
C GLY A 450 20.55 -9.77 -2.47
N VAL A 451 19.37 -9.32 -2.90
CA VAL A 451 18.09 -9.92 -2.47
C VAL A 451 17.37 -10.48 -3.68
N THR A 452 17.32 -11.81 -3.82
CA THR A 452 16.51 -12.45 -4.87
C THR A 452 15.52 -13.42 -4.25
N GLY A 453 14.25 -13.04 -4.28
CA GLY A 453 13.14 -13.88 -3.84
C GLY A 453 12.76 -14.90 -4.91
N LEU A 454 12.44 -16.11 -4.48
CA LEU A 454 11.93 -17.18 -5.33
C LEU A 454 10.39 -17.20 -5.23
N MET A 455 9.72 -17.22 -6.37
CA MET A 455 8.26 -17.28 -6.45
C MET A 455 7.84 -18.69 -6.80
N GLN A 456 7.25 -19.38 -5.82
CA GLN A 456 6.61 -20.68 -6.06
C GLN A 456 5.09 -20.50 -6.17
N PRO A 457 4.42 -21.26 -7.06
CA PRO A 457 2.97 -21.33 -7.05
C PRO A 457 2.52 -21.95 -5.72
N THR A 458 1.50 -21.33 -5.15
CA THR A 458 0.92 -21.71 -3.86
C THR A 458 -0.42 -22.41 -4.02
N MET A 459 -0.95 -22.42 -5.25
CA MET A 459 -2.12 -23.18 -5.68
C MET A 459 -2.10 -23.32 -7.21
N ALA A 460 -2.94 -24.20 -7.75
CA ALA A 460 -3.15 -24.31 -9.19
C ALA A 460 -3.93 -23.09 -9.74
N PRO A 461 -3.77 -22.75 -11.03
CA PRO A 461 -4.57 -21.69 -11.66
C PRO A 461 -6.08 -21.91 -11.51
N LEU A 462 -6.79 -20.88 -11.06
CA LEU A 462 -8.26 -20.92 -10.89
C LEU A 462 -9.03 -20.82 -12.22
N ARG A 463 -8.42 -20.19 -13.23
CA ARG A 463 -9.01 -19.94 -14.56
C ARG A 463 -8.19 -20.65 -15.62
N ASP A 464 -8.71 -20.75 -16.84
CA ASP A 464 -7.94 -21.20 -18.01
C ASP A 464 -6.94 -20.11 -18.43
N ALA A 465 -5.90 -19.94 -17.61
CA ALA A 465 -4.86 -18.95 -17.73
C ALA A 465 -3.49 -19.63 -17.80
N LYS A 466 -2.56 -19.02 -18.52
CA LYS A 466 -1.18 -19.53 -18.67
C LYS A 466 -0.19 -18.41 -18.35
N PRO A 467 0.89 -18.69 -17.59
CA PRO A 467 1.92 -17.69 -17.35
C PRO A 467 2.48 -17.12 -18.66
N MET A 468 2.73 -15.82 -18.71
CA MET A 468 3.27 -15.13 -19.89
C MET A 468 4.57 -15.79 -20.38
N GLY A 469 5.46 -16.20 -19.48
CA GLY A 469 6.72 -16.87 -19.83
C GLY A 469 6.51 -18.16 -20.63
N ASP A 470 5.61 -19.03 -20.17
CA ASP A 470 5.24 -20.27 -20.88
C ASP A 470 4.61 -19.99 -22.23
N THR A 471 3.70 -19.00 -22.27
CA THR A 471 2.98 -18.63 -23.48
C THR A 471 3.93 -18.09 -24.55
N LEU A 472 4.89 -17.23 -24.17
CA LEU A 472 5.87 -16.67 -25.10
C LEU A 472 6.90 -17.71 -25.55
N LEU A 473 7.33 -18.63 -24.69
CA LEU A 473 8.16 -19.77 -25.10
C LEU A 473 7.46 -20.62 -26.18
N ALA A 474 6.19 -20.94 -25.98
CA ALA A 474 5.40 -21.69 -26.97
C ALA A 474 5.23 -20.92 -28.30
N ILE A 475 4.90 -19.62 -28.24
CA ILE A 475 4.81 -18.76 -29.43
C ILE A 475 6.16 -18.69 -30.15
N GLY A 476 7.25 -18.51 -29.41
CA GLY A 476 8.61 -18.47 -29.96
C GLY A 476 8.97 -19.74 -30.72
N ARG A 477 8.72 -20.92 -30.12
CA ARG A 477 8.95 -22.21 -30.78
C ARG A 477 8.17 -22.35 -32.09
N ALA A 478 6.90 -21.94 -32.09
CA ALA A 478 6.06 -21.94 -33.30
C ALA A 478 6.62 -21.00 -34.40
N VAL A 479 7.10 -19.81 -34.03
CA VAL A 479 7.71 -18.84 -34.97
C VAL A 479 8.97 -19.40 -35.64
N PHE A 480 9.76 -20.20 -34.93
CA PHE A 480 10.99 -20.80 -35.46
C PHE A 480 10.79 -22.18 -36.09
N GLY A 481 9.61 -22.80 -35.94
CA GLY A 481 9.39 -24.20 -36.32
C GLY A 481 10.30 -25.18 -35.56
N SER A 482 10.67 -24.84 -34.32
CA SER A 482 11.60 -25.63 -33.50
C SER A 482 10.87 -26.50 -32.49
N GLU A 483 11.36 -27.73 -32.29
CA GLU A 483 10.91 -28.62 -31.22
C GLU A 483 11.53 -28.25 -29.86
N GLU A 484 10.97 -28.79 -28.78
CA GLU A 484 11.54 -28.66 -27.43
C GLU A 484 12.97 -29.22 -27.39
N GLY A 485 13.84 -28.54 -26.64
CA GLY A 485 15.28 -28.84 -26.58
C GLY A 485 16.11 -28.34 -27.76
N LYS A 486 15.49 -27.71 -28.78
CA LYS A 486 16.18 -27.21 -29.99
C LYS A 486 15.93 -25.70 -30.20
N GLY A 487 16.77 -25.08 -31.02
CA GLY A 487 16.62 -23.68 -31.42
C GLY A 487 17.01 -22.67 -30.33
N PRO A 488 16.68 -21.37 -30.54
CA PRO A 488 17.10 -20.30 -29.64
C PRO A 488 16.32 -20.24 -28.31
N LEU A 489 15.21 -20.98 -28.20
CA LEU A 489 14.32 -21.02 -27.03
C LEU A 489 14.01 -22.48 -26.65
N PRO A 490 15.02 -23.25 -26.16
CA PRO A 490 14.93 -24.71 -26.04
C PRO A 490 14.06 -25.20 -24.86
N TRP A 491 13.72 -24.34 -23.90
CA TRP A 491 12.99 -24.74 -22.69
C TRP A 491 11.51 -25.02 -22.95
N ALA A 492 10.99 -26.13 -22.42
CA ALA A 492 9.59 -26.51 -22.54
C ALA A 492 8.66 -25.55 -21.79
N SER A 493 9.06 -25.14 -20.58
CA SER A 493 8.35 -24.19 -19.71
C SER A 493 9.30 -23.17 -19.06
N PHE A 494 8.72 -22.11 -18.52
CA PHE A 494 9.40 -21.11 -17.72
C PHE A 494 9.95 -21.70 -16.42
N GLU A 495 9.26 -22.67 -15.80
CA GLU A 495 9.81 -23.38 -14.64
C GLU A 495 11.12 -24.08 -14.98
N GLN A 496 11.21 -24.75 -16.13
CA GLN A 496 12.44 -25.41 -16.57
C GLN A 496 13.56 -24.40 -16.81
N TYR A 497 13.25 -23.25 -17.44
CA TYR A 497 14.19 -22.16 -17.59
C TYR A 497 14.67 -21.63 -16.24
N LEU A 498 13.74 -21.33 -15.33
CA LEU A 498 14.00 -20.83 -13.99
C LEU A 498 14.94 -21.76 -13.22
N ARG A 499 14.66 -23.08 -13.23
CA ARG A 499 15.53 -24.09 -12.62
C ARG A 499 16.94 -24.05 -13.22
N SER A 500 17.06 -23.99 -14.54
CA SER A 500 18.39 -23.92 -15.19
C SER A 500 19.20 -22.67 -14.80
N VAL A 501 18.53 -21.54 -14.55
CA VAL A 501 19.18 -20.30 -14.08
C VAL A 501 19.56 -20.39 -12.60
N TRP A 502 18.73 -21.06 -11.79
CA TRP A 502 18.90 -21.13 -10.35
C TRP A 502 19.81 -22.27 -9.88
N ASP A 503 19.94 -23.36 -10.62
CA ASP A 503 20.76 -24.52 -10.25
C ASP A 503 22.20 -24.13 -9.85
N PRO A 504 22.92 -23.26 -10.59
CA PRO A 504 24.24 -22.78 -10.18
C PRO A 504 24.23 -21.92 -8.91
N ARG A 505 23.12 -21.22 -8.66
CA ARG A 505 22.95 -20.29 -7.53
C ARG A 505 22.69 -21.02 -6.22
N VAL A 506 21.91 -22.10 -6.27
CA VAL A 506 21.55 -22.90 -5.09
C VAL A 506 22.41 -24.15 -4.93
N LYS A 507 23.24 -24.49 -5.92
CA LYS A 507 24.18 -25.63 -5.89
C LYS A 507 23.52 -26.96 -5.48
N GLY A 508 22.31 -27.20 -5.98
CA GLY A 508 21.50 -28.39 -5.64
C GLY A 508 20.52 -28.20 -4.47
N GLU A 509 20.57 -27.11 -3.72
CA GLU A 509 19.72 -26.83 -2.55
C GLU A 509 18.42 -26.08 -2.89
N TRP A 510 17.76 -26.46 -3.99
CA TRP A 510 16.48 -25.84 -4.40
C TRP A 510 15.39 -25.90 -3.31
N PRO A 511 15.18 -27.01 -2.58
CA PRO A 511 14.18 -27.06 -1.50
C PRO A 511 14.45 -26.09 -0.36
N ALA A 512 15.72 -25.83 -0.03
CA ALA A 512 16.09 -24.86 1.00
C ALA A 512 15.74 -23.44 0.57
N ALA A 513 16.06 -23.07 -0.69
CA ALA A 513 15.70 -21.77 -1.25
C ALA A 513 14.17 -21.56 -1.30
N LEU A 514 13.39 -22.60 -1.64
CA LEU A 514 11.92 -22.54 -1.58
C LEU A 514 11.39 -22.31 -0.17
N ARG A 515 11.97 -22.97 0.84
CA ARG A 515 11.55 -22.83 2.24
C ARG A 515 11.88 -21.43 2.78
N GLN A 516 13.07 -20.92 2.45
CA GLN A 516 13.50 -19.58 2.84
C GLN A 516 12.74 -18.48 2.06
N GLY A 517 12.29 -18.79 0.85
CA GLY A 517 11.63 -17.85 -0.07
C GLY A 517 12.59 -17.11 -0.99
N GLY A 518 13.83 -17.56 -1.14
CA GLY A 518 14.85 -16.93 -1.98
C GLY A 518 16.28 -17.14 -1.48
N VAL A 519 17.21 -16.40 -2.07
CA VAL A 519 18.62 -16.31 -1.66
C VAL A 519 18.93 -14.84 -1.36
N PHE A 520 19.45 -14.60 -0.16
CA PHE A 520 19.73 -13.28 0.37
C PHE A 520 21.19 -13.17 0.80
N GLN A 521 21.86 -12.11 0.39
CA GLN A 521 23.25 -11.81 0.73
C GLN A 521 23.41 -10.30 0.94
N ASP A 522 24.25 -9.93 1.88
CA ASP A 522 24.61 -8.54 2.08
C ASP A 522 25.50 -8.06 0.94
N VAL A 523 25.24 -6.83 0.47
CA VAL A 523 26.04 -6.17 -0.56
C VAL A 523 26.74 -4.99 0.08
N ALA A 524 28.07 -5.01 0.06
CA ALA A 524 28.88 -3.93 0.61
C ALA A 524 28.64 -2.62 -0.14
N ALA A 525 28.75 -1.50 0.59
CA ALA A 525 28.64 -0.20 -0.02
C ALA A 525 29.81 0.05 -0.98
N ALA A 526 29.49 0.38 -2.24
CA ALA A 526 30.47 0.77 -3.24
C ALA A 526 30.88 2.24 -3.05
N PRO A 527 32.19 2.56 -3.10
CA PRO A 527 32.64 3.95 -3.05
C PRO A 527 32.19 4.71 -4.30
N VAL A 528 31.88 6.00 -4.13
CA VAL A 528 31.51 6.91 -5.22
C VAL A 528 32.26 8.23 -5.11
N THR A 529 32.43 8.91 -6.24
CA THR A 529 33.12 10.21 -6.29
C THR A 529 32.10 11.33 -6.23
N VAL A 530 32.20 12.18 -5.22
CA VAL A 530 31.32 13.36 -5.08
C VAL A 530 31.78 14.47 -6.02
N ARG A 531 30.86 15.01 -6.81
CA ARG A 531 31.06 16.17 -7.68
C ARG A 531 30.20 17.34 -7.21
N PRO A 532 30.78 18.41 -6.64
CA PRO A 532 30.06 19.65 -6.39
C PRO A 532 29.64 20.27 -7.73
N VAL A 533 28.35 20.48 -7.93
CA VAL A 533 27.80 21.10 -9.15
C VAL A 533 27.05 22.36 -8.74
N ALA A 534 27.33 23.48 -9.41
CA ALA A 534 26.59 24.72 -9.20
C ALA A 534 25.22 24.62 -9.89
N LEU A 535 24.17 24.90 -9.12
CA LEU A 535 22.78 24.88 -9.58
C LEU A 535 22.14 26.25 -9.40
N GLU A 536 21.14 26.54 -10.23
CA GLU A 536 20.29 27.71 -10.04
C GLU A 536 19.15 27.38 -9.07
N ALA A 537 18.94 28.24 -8.07
CA ALA A 537 17.78 28.14 -7.19
C ALA A 537 16.54 28.72 -7.87
N ALA A 538 15.82 27.87 -8.61
CA ALA A 538 14.59 28.23 -9.32
C ALA A 538 13.43 27.27 -9.00
N ALA A 539 12.22 27.81 -8.98
CA ALA A 539 10.99 27.02 -8.81
C ALA A 539 10.65 26.24 -10.08
N ALA A 540 9.90 25.15 -9.93
CA ALA A 540 9.44 24.35 -11.07
C ALA A 540 8.55 25.18 -12.03
N PRO A 541 8.79 25.12 -13.35
CA PRO A 541 7.88 25.72 -14.32
C PRO A 541 6.57 24.94 -14.36
N LEU A 542 5.44 25.65 -14.44
CA LEU A 542 4.09 25.07 -14.51
C LEU A 542 3.32 25.63 -15.70
N GLU A 543 2.80 24.76 -16.57
CA GLU A 543 1.98 25.11 -17.73
C GLU A 543 0.53 25.41 -17.34
N GLY A 544 -0.11 26.39 -17.97
CA GLY A 544 -1.53 26.73 -17.77
C GLY A 544 -1.74 28.16 -17.26
N ASP A 545 -2.96 28.46 -16.83
CA ASP A 545 -3.36 29.80 -16.38
C ASP A 545 -2.53 30.24 -15.15
N ALA A 546 -1.91 31.42 -15.22
CA ALA A 546 -1.09 31.98 -14.15
C ALA A 546 -1.87 32.17 -12.82
N GLY A 547 -3.18 32.42 -12.90
CA GLY A 547 -4.09 32.49 -11.75
C GLY A 547 -4.59 31.13 -11.25
N GLY A 548 -4.26 30.04 -11.94
CA GLY A 548 -4.59 28.67 -11.56
C GLY A 548 -3.70 28.11 -10.44
N PHE A 549 -4.15 26.98 -9.87
CA PHE A 549 -3.48 26.26 -8.79
C PHE A 549 -2.52 25.21 -9.34
N ALA A 550 -1.35 25.01 -8.73
CA ALA A 550 -0.49 23.89 -9.06
C ALA A 550 -1.21 22.56 -8.74
N LEU A 551 -1.22 21.62 -9.68
CA LEU A 551 -1.80 20.29 -9.45
C LEU A 551 -0.76 19.36 -8.83
N LEU A 552 -1.07 18.87 -7.63
CA LEU A 552 -0.36 17.77 -6.97
C LEU A 552 -1.10 16.46 -7.24
N ALA A 553 -0.73 15.78 -8.32
CA ALA A 553 -1.21 14.43 -8.61
C ALA A 553 -0.35 13.41 -7.84
N TYR A 554 -0.87 12.86 -6.74
CA TYR A 554 -0.07 12.04 -5.82
C TYR A 554 -0.49 10.56 -5.81
N PRO A 555 0.44 9.61 -5.67
CA PRO A 555 0.13 8.19 -5.66
C PRO A 555 -0.76 7.85 -4.47
N SER A 556 -1.82 7.07 -4.71
CA SER A 556 -2.66 6.57 -3.63
C SER A 556 -1.93 5.46 -2.89
N PHE A 557 -1.80 5.55 -1.55
CA PHE A 557 -1.25 4.43 -0.78
C PHE A 557 -2.11 3.15 -0.92
N ARG A 558 -3.41 3.30 -1.18
CA ARG A 558 -4.35 2.19 -1.40
C ARG A 558 -4.17 1.58 -2.78
N PHE A 559 -4.15 2.42 -3.83
CA PHE A 559 -4.28 1.94 -5.20
C PHE A 559 -2.98 1.95 -6.00
N TYR A 560 -1.93 2.57 -5.47
CA TYR A 560 -0.68 2.86 -6.16
C TYR A 560 -0.94 3.68 -7.45
N ASP A 561 -0.69 3.11 -8.62
CA ASP A 561 -1.01 3.67 -9.94
C ASP A 561 -2.43 3.32 -10.43
N GLY A 562 -3.19 2.58 -9.63
CA GLY A 562 -4.53 2.09 -9.94
C GLY A 562 -4.64 0.58 -10.08
N ARG A 563 -3.51 -0.15 -10.09
CA ARG A 563 -3.53 -1.62 -10.10
C ARG A 563 -4.24 -2.22 -8.90
N GLY A 564 -4.29 -1.50 -7.76
CA GLY A 564 -5.01 -1.91 -6.56
C GLY A 564 -6.52 -1.57 -6.54
N ALA A 565 -6.99 -0.70 -7.44
CA ALA A 565 -8.34 -0.11 -7.36
C ALA A 565 -9.50 -1.09 -7.54
N SER A 566 -9.24 -2.25 -8.16
CA SER A 566 -10.23 -3.32 -8.33
C SER A 566 -10.54 -4.08 -7.04
N ARG A 567 -9.73 -3.93 -5.98
CA ARG A 567 -9.88 -4.69 -4.73
C ARG A 567 -10.83 -3.96 -3.78
N ALA A 568 -11.97 -4.59 -3.46
CA ALA A 568 -12.99 -4.00 -2.60
C ALA A 568 -12.50 -3.71 -1.15
N TRP A 569 -11.60 -4.50 -0.59
CA TRP A 569 -10.97 -4.21 0.70
C TRP A 569 -10.20 -2.90 0.65
N LEU A 570 -9.49 -2.61 -0.45
CA LEU A 570 -8.76 -1.36 -0.61
C LEU A 570 -9.70 -0.18 -0.85
N GLN A 571 -10.81 -0.38 -1.56
CA GLN A 571 -11.83 0.67 -1.75
C GLN A 571 -12.49 1.09 -0.43
N GLU A 572 -12.72 0.13 0.47
CA GLU A 572 -13.38 0.36 1.76
C GLU A 572 -12.41 0.67 2.92
N THR A 573 -11.10 0.49 2.70
CA THR A 573 -10.09 0.93 3.66
C THR A 573 -10.07 2.46 3.69
N PRO A 574 -10.23 3.10 4.86
CA PRO A 574 -10.20 4.55 4.97
C PRO A 574 -8.90 5.14 4.46
N ASP A 575 -8.99 6.23 3.71
CA ASP A 575 -7.82 7.06 3.42
C ASP A 575 -7.20 7.59 4.72
N THR A 576 -5.88 7.60 4.82
CA THR A 576 -5.19 7.95 6.08
C THR A 576 -5.42 9.39 6.52
N MET A 577 -5.56 10.29 5.54
CA MET A 577 -5.63 11.73 5.75
C MET A 577 -7.08 12.19 5.86
N THR A 578 -7.89 11.81 4.88
CA THR A 578 -9.28 12.27 4.72
C THR A 578 -10.32 11.34 5.33
N GLN A 579 -9.94 10.09 5.68
CA GLN A 579 -10.84 9.02 6.11
C GLN A 579 -11.93 8.68 5.09
N ALA A 580 -11.77 9.14 3.83
CA ALA A 580 -12.70 8.90 2.74
C ALA A 580 -12.55 7.47 2.18
N VAL A 581 -13.68 6.86 1.85
CA VAL A 581 -13.76 5.54 1.19
C VAL A 581 -14.56 5.61 -0.10
N TRP A 582 -14.31 4.67 -1.00
CA TRP A 582 -15.01 4.48 -2.28
C TRP A 582 -14.93 5.60 -3.32
N ASP A 583 -14.70 6.86 -2.96
CA ASP A 583 -14.66 8.00 -3.90
C ASP A 583 -13.24 8.51 -4.16
N ALA A 584 -13.04 9.10 -5.34
CA ALA A 584 -11.98 10.07 -5.58
C ALA A 584 -12.44 11.48 -5.13
N TRP A 585 -11.48 12.37 -4.87
CA TRP A 585 -11.76 13.76 -4.48
C TRP A 585 -10.68 14.70 -5.00
N VAL A 586 -10.97 16.00 -5.00
CA VAL A 586 -9.97 17.07 -5.11
C VAL A 586 -9.84 17.78 -3.78
N GLU A 587 -8.64 17.81 -3.21
CA GLU A 587 -8.33 18.63 -2.06
C GLU A 587 -8.20 20.10 -2.49
N VAL A 588 -8.97 20.97 -1.85
CA VAL A 588 -8.98 22.42 -2.09
C VAL A 588 -8.53 23.13 -0.81
N PRO A 589 -7.56 24.06 -0.86
CA PRO A 589 -7.13 24.80 0.32
C PRO A 589 -8.29 25.55 0.95
N ALA A 590 -8.37 25.57 2.29
CA ALA A 590 -9.46 26.22 3.02
C ALA A 590 -9.67 27.70 2.63
N GLU A 591 -8.58 28.45 2.47
CA GLU A 591 -8.60 29.86 2.03
C GLU A 591 -9.21 30.03 0.63
N ALA A 592 -8.80 29.16 -0.30
CA ALA A 592 -9.30 29.16 -1.67
C ALA A 592 -10.78 28.72 -1.72
N ALA A 593 -11.15 27.71 -0.94
CA ALA A 593 -12.51 27.23 -0.82
C ALA A 593 -13.44 28.33 -0.29
N ALA A 594 -13.03 29.08 0.73
CA ALA A 594 -13.77 30.22 1.27
C ALA A 594 -13.97 31.32 0.21
N ARG A 595 -12.89 31.70 -0.50
CA ARG A 595 -12.95 32.71 -1.58
C ARG A 595 -13.86 32.31 -2.74
N LEU A 596 -13.88 31.03 -3.09
CA LEU A 596 -14.63 30.48 -4.24
C LEU A 596 -16.02 29.94 -3.86
N GLY A 597 -16.42 30.00 -2.58
CA GLY A 597 -17.69 29.46 -2.11
C GLY A 597 -17.82 27.94 -2.33
N ILE A 598 -16.72 27.20 -2.17
CA ILE A 598 -16.66 25.74 -2.32
C ILE A 598 -16.78 25.10 -0.94
N VAL A 599 -17.62 24.06 -0.83
CA VAL A 599 -17.73 23.24 0.38
C VAL A 599 -17.48 21.76 0.06
N THR A 600 -17.10 20.97 1.07
CA THR A 600 -16.87 19.53 0.91
C THR A 600 -18.11 18.84 0.31
N GLY A 601 -17.88 18.06 -0.75
CA GLY A 601 -18.90 17.37 -1.52
C GLY A 601 -19.44 18.12 -2.74
N ASP A 602 -19.10 19.41 -2.93
CA ASP A 602 -19.38 20.09 -4.20
C ASP A 602 -18.59 19.42 -5.33
N VAL A 603 -19.24 19.07 -6.44
CA VAL A 603 -18.53 18.53 -7.60
C VAL A 603 -17.88 19.68 -8.37
N LEU A 604 -16.57 19.60 -8.54
CA LEU A 604 -15.77 20.57 -9.26
C LEU A 604 -15.30 19.99 -10.58
N LYS A 605 -15.39 20.79 -11.63
CA LYS A 605 -14.67 20.58 -12.88
C LYS A 605 -13.27 21.18 -12.73
N VAL A 606 -12.28 20.31 -12.69
CA VAL A 606 -10.85 20.63 -12.63
C VAL A 606 -10.31 20.61 -14.06
N THR A 607 -9.78 21.73 -14.55
CA THR A 607 -9.35 21.86 -15.97
C THR A 607 -7.89 22.25 -16.08
N SER A 608 -7.14 21.55 -16.93
CA SER A 608 -5.77 21.88 -17.36
C SER A 608 -5.73 22.10 -18.89
N PRO A 609 -4.60 22.52 -19.47
CA PRO A 609 -4.41 22.54 -20.92
C PRO A 609 -4.58 21.17 -21.61
N HIS A 610 -4.43 20.07 -20.85
CA HIS A 610 -4.41 18.71 -21.38
C HIS A 610 -5.74 17.97 -21.20
N GLY A 611 -6.64 18.44 -20.34
CA GLY A 611 -7.92 17.79 -20.11
C GLY A 611 -8.75 18.40 -18.99
N ALA A 612 -9.87 17.76 -18.68
CA ALA A 612 -10.72 18.12 -17.55
C ALA A 612 -11.22 16.88 -16.82
N LEU A 613 -11.42 17.01 -15.51
CA LEU A 613 -11.91 15.95 -14.62
C LEU A 613 -12.99 16.51 -13.69
N GLU A 614 -14.04 15.75 -13.43
CA GLU A 614 -15.06 16.09 -12.45
C GLU A 614 -14.96 15.22 -11.20
N VAL A 615 -14.69 15.84 -10.05
CA VAL A 615 -14.53 15.16 -8.76
C VAL A 615 -15.12 15.99 -7.62
N PRO A 616 -15.65 15.36 -6.56
CA PRO A 616 -16.11 16.08 -5.37
C PRO A 616 -14.94 16.75 -4.63
N ALA A 617 -15.18 17.93 -4.08
CA ALA A 617 -14.23 18.67 -3.28
C ALA A 617 -14.09 18.09 -1.87
N TYR A 618 -12.87 18.11 -1.34
CA TYR A 618 -12.54 17.99 0.07
C TYR A 618 -11.81 19.26 0.50
N VAL A 619 -12.37 20.03 1.44
CA VAL A 619 -11.72 21.25 1.93
C VAL A 619 -10.62 20.88 2.91
N SER A 620 -9.37 21.26 2.59
CA SER A 620 -8.17 20.88 3.33
C SER A 620 -7.51 22.11 3.97
N PRO A 621 -7.35 22.16 5.30
CA PRO A 621 -6.63 23.24 5.98
C PRO A 621 -5.10 23.07 5.89
N THR A 622 -4.64 21.87 5.58
CA THR A 622 -3.22 21.47 5.55
C THR A 622 -2.66 21.39 4.12
N LEU A 623 -3.27 22.10 3.18
CA LEU A 623 -2.80 22.23 1.81
C LEU A 623 -2.38 23.68 1.53
N HIS A 624 -1.21 23.86 0.94
CA HIS A 624 -0.72 25.20 0.59
C HIS A 624 -1.70 25.93 -0.35
N GLY A 625 -1.97 27.23 -0.10
CA GLY A 625 -2.98 28.02 -0.80
C GLY A 625 -2.80 28.21 -2.32
N ARG A 626 -1.66 27.76 -2.87
CA ARG A 626 -1.33 27.78 -4.31
C ARG A 626 -1.46 26.42 -4.99
N ALA A 627 -1.95 25.40 -4.28
CA ALA A 627 -2.02 24.02 -4.76
C ALA A 627 -3.45 23.47 -4.71
N VAL A 628 -3.72 22.46 -5.54
CA VAL A 628 -4.81 21.49 -5.36
C VAL A 628 -4.20 20.10 -5.44
N ALA A 629 -4.78 19.13 -4.74
CA ALA A 629 -4.25 17.76 -4.74
C ALA A 629 -5.32 16.73 -5.09
N ILE A 630 -4.95 15.73 -5.90
CA ILE A 630 -5.84 14.63 -6.30
C ILE A 630 -5.06 13.32 -6.21
N PRO A 631 -5.58 12.27 -5.55
CA PRO A 631 -4.95 10.96 -5.53
C PRO A 631 -5.04 10.27 -6.89
N ILE A 632 -3.93 9.69 -7.33
CA ILE A 632 -3.80 8.86 -8.54
C ILE A 632 -4.41 7.48 -8.30
N GLY A 633 -4.99 6.92 -9.36
CA GLY A 633 -5.29 5.49 -9.43
C GLY A 633 -6.72 5.10 -9.07
N HIS A 634 -7.65 6.04 -8.85
CA HIS A 634 -9.04 5.67 -8.55
C HIS A 634 -9.81 5.25 -9.81
N ARG A 635 -10.40 4.05 -9.77
CA ARG A 635 -11.36 3.49 -10.72
C ARG A 635 -12.24 2.44 -10.03
N TYR A 636 -13.39 2.13 -10.62
CA TYR A 636 -14.24 1.02 -10.18
C TYR A 636 -14.05 -0.20 -11.09
N ALA A 637 -13.98 -1.39 -10.50
CA ALA A 637 -14.07 -2.63 -11.26
C ALA A 637 -15.52 -2.91 -11.67
N PRO A 638 -15.76 -3.67 -12.76
CA PRO A 638 -17.12 -4.03 -13.17
C PRO A 638 -17.98 -4.61 -12.04
N TYR A 639 -17.46 -5.54 -11.23
CA TYR A 639 -18.23 -6.16 -10.14
C TYR A 639 -18.56 -5.22 -8.97
N HIS A 640 -17.91 -4.05 -8.87
CA HIS A 640 -18.26 -3.03 -7.86
C HIS A 640 -19.59 -2.36 -8.16
N VAL A 641 -20.04 -2.38 -9.41
CA VAL A 641 -21.20 -1.64 -9.90
C VAL A 641 -22.29 -2.62 -10.35
N PRO A 642 -23.55 -2.50 -9.90
CA PRO A 642 -24.07 -1.54 -8.92
C PRO A 642 -23.88 -1.98 -7.46
N ARG A 643 -23.12 -3.07 -7.20
CA ARG A 643 -23.09 -3.79 -5.92
C ARG A 643 -22.70 -2.91 -4.72
N TYR A 644 -21.59 -2.20 -4.81
CA TYR A 644 -21.05 -1.36 -3.74
C TYR A 644 -21.28 0.13 -3.99
N VAL A 645 -21.50 0.50 -5.26
CA VAL A 645 -21.73 1.88 -5.73
C VAL A 645 -22.78 1.89 -6.84
N ALA A 646 -23.73 2.83 -6.80
CA ALA A 646 -24.95 2.80 -7.64
C ALA A 646 -24.71 3.06 -9.14
N ALA A 647 -23.71 3.87 -9.49
CA ALA A 647 -23.25 4.06 -10.87
C ALA A 647 -21.78 4.53 -10.84
N PRO A 648 -20.92 4.05 -11.76
CA PRO A 648 -19.55 4.52 -11.81
C PRO A 648 -19.58 5.95 -12.35
N SER A 649 -18.91 6.90 -11.69
CA SER A 649 -18.41 8.06 -12.43
C SER A 649 -17.28 7.60 -13.34
N THR A 650 -17.02 8.38 -14.39
CA THR A 650 -15.80 8.28 -15.21
C THR A 650 -14.58 8.07 -14.30
N PRO A 651 -13.61 7.21 -14.67
CA PRO A 651 -12.40 7.02 -13.87
C PRO A 651 -11.78 8.36 -13.52
N ALA A 652 -11.49 8.55 -12.24
CA ALA A 652 -11.08 9.84 -11.69
C ALA A 652 -9.58 9.85 -11.44
N ASN A 653 -8.80 9.78 -12.51
CA ASN A 653 -7.34 9.75 -12.43
C ASN A 653 -6.73 11.09 -12.90
N PRO A 654 -6.05 11.86 -12.02
CA PRO A 654 -5.50 13.17 -12.36
C PRO A 654 -4.37 13.13 -13.39
N VAL A 655 -3.80 11.96 -13.71
CA VAL A 655 -2.80 11.85 -14.79
C VAL A 655 -3.36 12.28 -16.15
N ALA A 656 -4.68 12.22 -16.34
CA ALA A 656 -5.36 12.73 -17.54
C ALA A 656 -5.21 14.26 -17.71
N LEU A 657 -4.84 14.99 -16.65
CA LEU A 657 -4.64 16.44 -16.67
C LEU A 657 -3.19 16.85 -16.94
N LEU A 658 -2.26 15.89 -17.00
CA LEU A 658 -0.82 16.14 -17.08
C LEU A 658 -0.31 16.22 -18.53
N SER A 659 0.79 16.94 -18.71
CA SER A 659 1.52 17.01 -19.97
C SER A 659 2.18 15.67 -20.31
N GLY A 660 2.28 15.35 -21.60
CA GLY A 660 3.04 14.19 -22.10
C GLY A 660 4.54 14.44 -22.24
N ALA A 661 5.03 15.63 -21.89
CA ALA A 661 6.43 15.98 -22.06
C ALA A 661 7.32 15.30 -20.99
N PRO A 662 8.45 14.69 -21.39
CA PRO A 662 9.43 14.17 -20.43
C PRO A 662 10.26 15.31 -19.81
N GLU A 663 10.77 15.10 -18.60
CA GLU A 663 11.69 16.01 -17.93
C GLU A 663 13.03 16.09 -18.70
N PRO A 664 13.58 17.30 -18.94
CA PRO A 664 14.66 17.47 -19.93
C PRO A 664 15.97 16.72 -19.64
N ALA A 665 16.33 16.51 -18.38
CA ALA A 665 17.64 15.97 -18.00
C ALA A 665 17.62 14.45 -17.76
N SER A 666 16.51 13.93 -17.25
CA SER A 666 16.31 12.53 -16.87
C SER A 666 15.47 11.74 -17.89
N GLY A 667 14.63 12.42 -18.67
CA GLY A 667 13.63 11.78 -19.50
C GLY A 667 12.45 11.19 -18.71
N GLY A 668 12.33 11.46 -17.40
CA GLY A 668 11.25 10.96 -16.55
C GLY A 668 9.92 11.71 -16.73
N PRO A 669 8.80 11.21 -16.17
CA PRO A 669 7.51 11.88 -16.23
C PRO A 669 7.47 13.12 -15.30
N ILE A 670 6.71 14.14 -15.71
CA ILE A 670 6.49 15.37 -14.92
C ILE A 670 5.10 15.31 -14.27
N TYR A 671 5.02 14.98 -12.97
CA TYR A 671 3.73 14.99 -12.24
C TYR A 671 3.40 16.36 -11.63
N LEU A 672 4.40 17.21 -11.40
CA LEU A 672 4.22 18.61 -10.99
C LEU A 672 4.56 19.55 -12.15
N GLY A 673 3.71 19.58 -13.18
CA GLY A 673 3.98 20.33 -14.40
C GLY A 673 2.90 21.30 -14.84
N VAL A 674 1.73 21.29 -14.19
CA VAL A 674 0.55 22.00 -14.69
C VAL A 674 -0.16 22.80 -13.61
N ARG A 675 -0.83 23.86 -14.05
CA ARG A 675 -1.81 24.63 -13.30
C ARG A 675 -3.21 24.22 -13.74
N VAL A 676 -4.12 24.19 -12.78
CA VAL A 676 -5.53 23.88 -13.00
C VAL A 676 -6.44 24.98 -12.48
N THR A 677 -7.57 25.14 -13.16
CA THR A 677 -8.67 26.00 -12.74
C THR A 677 -9.81 25.15 -12.17
N LEU A 678 -10.59 25.73 -11.27
CA LEU A 678 -11.70 25.08 -10.59
C LEU A 678 -13.02 25.77 -10.96
N ALA A 679 -14.02 24.99 -11.38
CA ALA A 679 -15.37 25.49 -11.61
C ALA A 679 -16.40 24.59 -10.93
N LYS A 680 -17.37 25.18 -10.22
CA LYS A 680 -18.50 24.43 -9.63
C LYS A 680 -19.42 23.94 -10.76
N THR A 681 -19.81 22.67 -10.72
CA THR A 681 -20.78 22.12 -11.69
C THR A 681 -22.23 22.33 -11.26
N GLY A 682 -22.46 22.72 -10.00
CA GLY A 682 -23.79 22.78 -9.38
C GLY A 682 -24.27 21.43 -8.84
N VAL A 683 -23.57 20.34 -9.13
CA VAL A 683 -23.86 19.01 -8.60
C VAL A 683 -23.19 18.82 -7.25
N ARG A 684 -23.86 18.17 -6.31
CA ARG A 684 -23.30 17.78 -5.01
C ARG A 684 -23.24 16.26 -4.90
N ARG A 685 -22.08 15.74 -4.49
CA ARG A 685 -21.85 14.32 -4.20
C ARG A 685 -21.13 14.18 -2.86
N PRO A 686 -21.82 13.74 -1.79
CA PRO A 686 -21.17 13.56 -0.50
C PRO A 686 -20.10 12.47 -0.56
N LEU A 687 -18.98 12.74 0.09
CA LEU A 687 -17.91 11.77 0.34
C LEU A 687 -18.29 10.86 1.51
N ALA A 688 -18.00 9.57 1.39
CA ALA A 688 -18.14 8.63 2.51
C ALA A 688 -16.92 8.75 3.43
N ILE A 689 -16.98 9.65 4.41
CA ILE A 689 -15.93 9.86 5.42
C ILE A 689 -16.28 9.07 6.68
N LEU A 690 -15.39 8.16 7.09
CA LEU A 690 -15.68 7.23 8.20
C LEU A 690 -15.47 7.81 9.59
N GLN A 691 -14.74 8.91 9.71
CA GLN A 691 -14.47 9.60 10.97
C GLN A 691 -15.27 10.91 11.02
N ALA A 692 -16.09 11.08 12.06
CA ALA A 692 -16.99 12.23 12.16
C ALA A 692 -16.27 13.54 12.54
N THR A 693 -15.28 13.46 13.42
CA THR A 693 -14.48 14.61 13.89
C THR A 693 -13.00 14.27 13.82
N HIS A 694 -12.17 15.22 13.40
CA HIS A 694 -10.71 15.06 13.32
C HIS A 694 -9.95 15.68 14.51
N ASP A 695 -10.66 16.39 15.38
CA ASP A 695 -10.18 16.97 16.64
C ASP A 695 -10.74 16.18 17.82
N GLN A 696 -9.95 16.01 18.88
CA GLN A 696 -10.34 15.22 20.06
C GLN A 696 -11.28 15.98 21.01
N GLN A 697 -11.45 17.29 20.85
CA GLN A 697 -12.21 18.16 21.74
C GLN A 697 -11.72 18.06 23.19
N GLU A 698 -10.40 18.10 23.38
CA GLU A 698 -9.73 18.05 24.69
C GLU A 698 -9.99 16.76 25.51
N ARG A 699 -10.45 15.68 24.86
CA ARG A 699 -10.75 14.39 25.54
C ARG A 699 -9.53 13.50 25.79
N GLU A 700 -8.35 13.93 25.35
CA GLU A 700 -7.07 13.23 25.56
C GLU A 700 -7.11 11.71 25.26
N LEU A 701 -7.75 11.31 24.15
CA LEU A 701 -7.84 9.91 23.72
C LEU A 701 -6.48 9.41 23.21
N ALA A 702 -5.88 10.17 22.29
CA ALA A 702 -4.58 9.95 21.69
C ALA A 702 -3.57 10.89 22.37
N ARG A 703 -3.03 10.44 23.50
CA ARG A 703 -2.14 11.24 24.34
C ARG A 703 -0.74 11.31 23.77
N HIS A 704 -0.09 12.45 23.96
CA HIS A 704 1.32 12.66 23.63
C HIS A 704 2.10 13.17 24.86
N VAL A 705 3.42 13.14 24.77
CA VAL A 705 4.35 13.64 25.78
C VAL A 705 5.58 14.20 25.07
N ASP A 706 6.15 15.29 25.59
CA ASP A 706 7.40 15.85 25.06
C ASP A 706 8.60 14.89 25.27
N LEU A 707 9.57 14.90 24.36
CA LEU A 707 10.75 14.04 24.40
C LEU A 707 11.57 14.21 25.69
N ARG A 708 11.74 15.43 26.20
CA ARG A 708 12.45 15.65 27.46
C ARG A 708 11.68 15.01 28.61
N ALA A 709 10.37 15.24 28.68
CA ALA A 709 9.52 14.62 29.69
C ALA A 709 9.50 13.09 29.59
N ALA A 710 9.52 12.53 28.37
CA ALA A 710 9.61 11.09 28.15
C ALA A 710 10.94 10.51 28.66
N ARG A 711 12.07 11.21 28.44
CA ARG A 711 13.39 10.84 28.99
C ARG A 711 13.41 10.89 30.51
N GLU A 712 12.87 11.95 31.10
CA GLU A 712 12.77 12.08 32.56
C GLU A 712 11.89 10.96 33.16
N ALA A 713 10.75 10.65 32.52
CA ALA A 713 9.86 9.59 32.95
C ALA A 713 10.49 8.19 32.82
N ALA A 714 11.27 7.95 31.76
CA ALA A 714 12.03 6.71 31.59
C ALA A 714 13.03 6.46 32.74
N LEU A 715 13.58 7.52 33.33
CA LEU A 715 14.49 7.43 34.49
C LEU A 715 13.75 7.24 35.82
N ARG A 716 12.59 7.90 35.99
CA ARG A 716 11.81 7.85 37.24
C ARG A 716 10.95 6.58 37.38
N GLY A 717 10.66 5.89 36.28
CA GLY A 717 9.75 4.76 36.24
C GLY A 717 8.28 5.20 36.21
N ARG A 718 7.38 4.22 36.04
CA ARG A 718 5.94 4.46 36.01
C ARG A 718 5.44 4.72 37.44
N PRO A 719 4.72 5.83 37.71
CA PRO A 719 4.01 6.01 38.97
C PRO A 719 3.02 4.86 39.20
N GLU A 720 2.78 4.47 40.46
CA GLU A 720 1.72 3.51 40.75
C GLU A 720 0.38 4.07 40.24
N PRO A 721 -0.34 3.35 39.37
CA PRO A 721 -1.62 3.82 38.87
C PRO A 721 -2.63 3.86 40.01
N GLU A 722 -3.43 4.93 40.09
CA GLU A 722 -4.61 4.93 40.93
C GLU A 722 -5.55 3.82 40.44
N VAL A 723 -5.87 2.87 41.32
CA VAL A 723 -6.83 1.81 41.00
C VAL A 723 -8.23 2.40 41.15
N PRO A 724 -9.04 2.49 40.08
CA PRO A 724 -10.39 3.01 40.19
C PRO A 724 -11.20 2.15 41.17
N ILE A 725 -11.91 2.82 42.08
CA ILE A 725 -12.83 2.18 43.02
C ILE A 725 -13.86 1.38 42.20
N SER A 726 -13.99 0.10 42.50
CA SER A 726 -14.93 -0.79 41.82
C SER A 726 -15.77 -1.54 42.85
N LEU A 727 -17.08 -1.61 42.59
CA LEU A 727 -18.00 -2.47 43.34
C LEU A 727 -17.90 -3.95 42.90
N TYR A 728 -17.25 -4.21 41.76
CA TYR A 728 -16.99 -5.58 41.31
C TYR A 728 -15.79 -6.17 42.06
N PRO A 729 -15.87 -7.46 42.46
CA PRO A 729 -14.74 -8.15 43.08
C PRO A 729 -13.56 -8.25 42.10
N GLU A 730 -12.34 -8.26 42.63
CA GLU A 730 -11.16 -8.56 41.83
C GLU A 730 -11.27 -9.95 41.22
N LYS A 731 -10.96 -10.05 39.92
CA LYS A 731 -11.07 -11.31 39.19
C LYS A 731 -9.72 -12.01 39.15
N GLN A 732 -9.70 -13.28 39.52
CA GLN A 732 -8.53 -14.14 39.34
C GLN A 732 -8.57 -14.83 37.97
N TYR A 733 -7.41 -14.88 37.31
CA TYR A 733 -7.21 -15.54 36.02
C TYR A 733 -6.34 -16.79 36.22
N PRO A 734 -6.93 -18.01 36.26
CA PRO A 734 -6.19 -19.22 36.64
C PRO A 734 -5.13 -19.62 35.62
N GLY A 735 -5.43 -19.49 34.32
CA GLY A 735 -4.52 -19.82 33.22
C GLY A 735 -3.76 -18.61 32.71
N TYR A 736 -3.98 -18.26 31.44
CA TYR A 736 -3.40 -17.10 30.77
C TYR A 736 -4.19 -15.83 31.04
N ARG A 737 -3.57 -14.67 30.84
CA ARG A 737 -4.27 -13.38 30.74
C ARG A 737 -3.81 -12.67 29.49
N TRP A 738 -4.66 -12.62 28.47
CA TRP A 738 -4.29 -12.00 27.21
C TRP A 738 -4.39 -10.48 27.28
N GLY A 739 -3.38 -9.80 26.74
CA GLY A 739 -3.32 -8.35 26.65
C GLY A 739 -2.63 -7.89 25.39
N LEU A 740 -2.80 -6.61 25.09
CA LEU A 740 -2.25 -5.99 23.89
C LEU A 740 -1.72 -4.60 24.23
N ALA A 741 -0.53 -4.27 23.77
CA ALA A 741 0.07 -2.95 23.87
C ALA A 741 0.15 -2.29 22.49
N ILE A 742 -0.18 -1.00 22.40
CA ILE A 742 -0.07 -0.20 21.18
C ILE A 742 0.85 1.00 21.45
N ASP A 743 2.02 1.03 20.81
CA ASP A 743 2.88 2.20 20.81
C ASP A 743 2.41 3.22 19.77
N VAL A 744 1.75 4.28 20.24
CA VAL A 744 1.22 5.35 19.40
C VAL A 744 2.36 6.14 18.75
N ASP A 745 3.55 6.18 19.37
CA ASP A 745 4.73 6.81 18.78
C ASP A 745 5.22 6.07 17.52
N ALA A 746 5.14 4.74 17.54
CA ALA A 746 5.50 3.90 16.40
C ALA A 746 4.39 3.79 15.33
N CYS A 747 3.15 4.22 15.63
CA CYS A 747 2.04 4.08 14.71
C CYS A 747 2.07 5.16 13.62
N VAL A 748 2.41 4.75 12.40
CA VAL A 748 2.50 5.68 11.26
C VAL A 748 1.17 5.90 10.51
N GLY A 749 0.08 5.25 10.93
CA GLY A 749 -1.22 5.42 10.30
C GLY A 749 -1.47 4.61 9.01
N CYS A 750 -0.63 3.63 8.67
CA CYS A 750 -0.62 2.96 7.35
C CYS A 750 -1.83 2.06 7.00
N GLN A 751 -2.80 1.90 7.90
CA GLN A 751 -4.01 1.07 7.75
C GLN A 751 -3.79 -0.44 7.47
N ALA A 752 -2.55 -0.93 7.44
CA ALA A 752 -2.25 -2.35 7.19
C ALA A 752 -2.96 -3.27 8.18
N CYS A 753 -3.05 -2.86 9.46
CA CYS A 753 -3.76 -3.59 10.50
C CYS A 753 -5.27 -3.73 10.25
N VAL A 754 -5.90 -2.76 9.56
CA VAL A 754 -7.32 -2.81 9.19
C VAL A 754 -7.56 -3.90 8.16
N VAL A 755 -6.82 -3.87 7.05
CA VAL A 755 -6.96 -4.86 5.98
C VAL A 755 -6.58 -6.27 6.44
N ALA A 756 -5.52 -6.40 7.25
CA ALA A 756 -5.15 -7.71 7.81
C ALA A 756 -6.24 -8.26 8.73
N CYS A 757 -6.89 -7.41 9.53
CA CYS A 757 -8.02 -7.83 10.37
C CYS A 757 -9.22 -8.23 9.52
N GLN A 758 -9.49 -7.51 8.42
CA GLN A 758 -10.56 -7.82 7.48
C GLN A 758 -10.34 -9.18 6.80
N ALA A 759 -9.11 -9.41 6.30
CA ALA A 759 -8.69 -10.65 5.65
C ALA A 759 -8.71 -11.86 6.60
N GLU A 760 -8.17 -11.69 7.82
CA GLU A 760 -8.07 -12.78 8.79
C GLU A 760 -9.43 -13.19 9.36
N ASN A 761 -10.31 -12.22 9.62
CA ASN A 761 -11.53 -12.45 10.39
C ASN A 761 -12.79 -12.39 9.52
N ASN A 762 -12.70 -12.65 8.22
CA ASN A 762 -13.84 -12.71 7.30
C ASN A 762 -14.78 -11.49 7.40
N VAL A 763 -14.22 -10.30 7.56
CA VAL A 763 -15.04 -9.10 7.78
C VAL A 763 -15.58 -8.60 6.45
N ALA A 764 -16.90 -8.46 6.37
CA ALA A 764 -17.62 -8.18 5.12
C ALA A 764 -17.31 -6.79 4.57
N VAL A 765 -17.41 -6.65 3.24
CA VAL A 765 -17.43 -5.36 2.56
C VAL A 765 -18.86 -4.84 2.48
N VAL A 766 -19.09 -3.57 2.83
CA VAL A 766 -20.43 -2.97 2.92
C VAL A 766 -20.79 -2.04 1.75
N GLY A 767 -19.81 -1.41 1.12
CA GLY A 767 -20.03 -0.46 0.03
C GLY A 767 -20.24 0.99 0.48
N LYS A 768 -20.29 1.91 -0.49
CA LYS A 768 -20.23 3.36 -0.25
C LYS A 768 -21.39 3.88 0.59
N ALA A 769 -22.63 3.55 0.21
CA ALA A 769 -23.80 4.11 0.87
C ALA A 769 -23.88 3.68 2.35
N PRO A 770 -23.79 2.38 2.71
CA PRO A 770 -23.74 1.98 4.11
C PRO A 770 -22.55 2.55 4.88
N ALA A 771 -21.37 2.63 4.26
CA ALA A 771 -20.19 3.26 4.86
C ALA A 771 -20.45 4.73 5.23
N ALA A 772 -21.06 5.51 4.33
CA ALA A 772 -21.45 6.90 4.58
C ALA A 772 -22.47 7.05 5.73
N TYR A 773 -23.32 6.05 5.97
CA TYR A 773 -24.22 6.00 7.11
C TYR A 773 -23.55 5.53 8.43
N GLY A 774 -22.22 5.42 8.46
CA GLY A 774 -21.48 4.97 9.64
C GLY A 774 -21.60 3.46 9.91
N ARG A 775 -21.96 2.67 8.89
CA ARG A 775 -22.18 1.22 9.01
C ARG A 775 -21.01 0.39 8.47
N GLY A 776 -19.82 0.98 8.40
CA GLY A 776 -18.60 0.27 8.02
C GLY A 776 -18.26 -0.87 8.99
N MET A 777 -17.87 -2.02 8.45
CA MET A 777 -17.53 -3.21 9.23
C MET A 777 -16.02 -3.27 9.47
N HIS A 778 -15.46 -2.31 10.22
CA HIS A 778 -14.05 -2.32 10.61
C HIS A 778 -13.92 -2.62 12.10
N TRP A 779 -13.26 -3.74 12.45
CA TRP A 779 -13.06 -4.21 13.84
C TRP A 779 -11.92 -3.48 14.58
N ILE A 780 -10.96 -3.01 13.80
CA ILE A 780 -9.94 -2.05 14.18
C ILE A 780 -10.07 -0.90 13.19
N ARG A 781 -10.05 0.34 13.70
CA ARG A 781 -10.02 1.55 12.90
C ARG A 781 -8.82 2.37 13.34
N VAL A 782 -8.12 3.00 12.40
CA VAL A 782 -7.06 3.94 12.73
C VAL A 782 -7.61 5.34 12.64
N GLU A 783 -7.81 5.96 13.81
CA GLU A 783 -8.30 7.33 13.94
C GLU A 783 -7.12 8.29 13.76
N ARG A 784 -7.34 9.38 13.03
CA ARG A 784 -6.37 10.46 12.89
C ARG A 784 -6.88 11.65 13.70
N TRP A 785 -6.11 12.04 14.70
CA TRP A 785 -6.38 13.23 15.51
C TRP A 785 -5.40 14.34 15.14
N ALA A 786 -5.93 15.51 14.79
CA ALA A 786 -5.18 16.69 14.35
C ALA A 786 -5.37 17.80 15.39
N GLU A 787 -4.40 17.95 16.30
CA GLU A 787 -4.47 18.88 17.42
C GLU A 787 -3.66 20.16 17.15
N GLY A 788 -3.99 21.25 17.83
CA GLY A 788 -3.26 22.52 17.72
C GLY A 788 -3.75 23.39 16.55
N ARG A 789 -2.83 24.04 15.83
CA ARG A 789 -3.18 24.98 14.76
C ARG A 789 -3.66 24.23 13.53
N ALA A 790 -4.85 24.55 13.01
CA ALA A 790 -5.45 23.84 11.86
C ALA A 790 -4.55 23.76 10.61
N GLU A 791 -3.73 24.79 10.36
CA GLU A 791 -2.80 24.84 9.22
C GLU A 791 -1.50 24.06 9.44
N GLN A 792 -1.14 23.79 10.69
CA GLN A 792 0.04 23.03 11.12
C GLN A 792 -0.31 22.16 12.33
N PRO A 793 -1.18 21.14 12.16
CA PRO A 793 -1.64 20.34 13.28
C PRO A 793 -0.59 19.29 13.66
N THR A 794 -0.54 18.99 14.95
CA THR A 794 0.14 17.80 15.46
C THR A 794 -0.75 16.59 15.24
N ASN A 795 -0.31 15.66 14.39
CA ASN A 795 -1.09 14.47 14.09
C ASN A 795 -0.74 13.30 15.01
N VAL A 796 -1.78 12.63 15.50
CA VAL A 796 -1.67 11.42 16.30
C VAL A 796 -2.57 10.34 15.69
N PHE A 797 -1.99 9.19 15.35
CA PHE A 797 -2.72 8.05 14.82
C PHE A 797 -3.03 7.06 15.93
N LEU A 798 -4.31 6.84 16.22
CA LEU A 798 -4.78 5.95 17.28
C LEU A 798 -5.51 4.74 16.70
N PRO A 799 -4.91 3.54 16.71
CA PRO A 799 -5.63 2.31 16.39
C PRO A 799 -6.63 1.97 17.50
N MET A 800 -7.91 2.13 17.21
CA MET A 800 -9.02 1.84 18.12
C MET A 800 -9.68 0.51 17.75
N LEU A 801 -9.73 -0.41 18.72
CA LEU A 801 -10.33 -1.73 18.61
C LEU A 801 -11.07 -2.11 19.90
N CYS A 802 -11.67 -3.31 19.95
CA CYS A 802 -12.17 -3.85 21.21
C CYS A 802 -11.08 -3.83 22.28
N GLN A 803 -11.36 -3.20 23.41
CA GLN A 803 -10.41 -3.05 24.51
C GLN A 803 -10.36 -4.28 25.44
N HIS A 804 -11.26 -5.27 25.22
CA HIS A 804 -11.38 -6.47 26.05
C HIS A 804 -11.41 -6.15 27.55
N CYS A 805 -12.30 -5.22 27.91
CA CYS A 805 -12.49 -4.68 29.26
C CYS A 805 -12.73 -5.77 30.32
N GLU A 806 -12.13 -5.59 31.49
CA GLU A 806 -12.42 -6.38 32.69
C GLU A 806 -13.64 -5.85 33.45
N VAL A 807 -14.08 -4.63 33.23
CA VAL A 807 -15.41 -4.20 33.65
C VAL A 807 -16.12 -3.78 32.38
N ALA A 808 -16.50 -4.78 31.58
CA ALA A 808 -17.03 -4.58 30.24
C ALA A 808 -18.51 -4.17 30.26
N PRO A 809 -18.85 -2.90 29.99
CA PRO A 809 -20.24 -2.44 30.03
C PRO A 809 -21.12 -3.10 28.95
N CYS A 810 -20.51 -3.62 27.88
CA CYS A 810 -21.20 -4.31 26.81
C CYS A 810 -21.65 -5.75 27.15
N GLU A 811 -21.18 -6.36 28.24
CA GLU A 811 -21.56 -7.71 28.67
C GLU A 811 -22.93 -7.75 29.38
N PRO A 812 -23.18 -7.01 30.48
CA PRO A 812 -24.41 -7.14 31.26
C PRO A 812 -25.66 -6.67 30.50
N VAL A 813 -25.51 -5.84 29.47
CA VAL A 813 -26.62 -5.37 28.62
C VAL A 813 -27.04 -6.37 27.55
N CYS A 814 -26.37 -7.52 27.43
CA CYS A 814 -26.72 -8.56 26.47
C CYS A 814 -27.75 -9.53 27.09
N PRO A 815 -29.03 -9.49 26.69
CA PRO A 815 -30.09 -10.28 27.34
C PRO A 815 -29.96 -11.79 27.12
N VAL A 816 -29.13 -12.21 26.17
CA VAL A 816 -28.99 -13.61 25.73
C VAL A 816 -27.59 -14.16 25.97
N PHE A 817 -26.73 -13.41 26.66
CA PHE A 817 -25.35 -13.80 26.99
C PHE A 817 -24.47 -14.10 25.76
N ALA A 818 -24.74 -13.43 24.63
CA ALA A 818 -23.91 -13.53 23.43
C ALA A 818 -22.56 -12.82 23.58
N ALA A 819 -22.45 -11.88 24.52
CA ALA A 819 -21.21 -11.23 24.89
C ALA A 819 -20.94 -11.55 26.37
N TYR A 820 -19.79 -12.15 26.66
CA TYR A 820 -19.40 -12.55 28.01
C TYR A 820 -17.88 -12.57 28.13
N ARG A 821 -17.34 -12.70 29.34
CA ARG A 821 -15.90 -12.83 29.56
C ARG A 821 -15.46 -14.27 29.77
N THR A 822 -14.35 -14.64 29.15
CA THR A 822 -13.68 -15.93 29.37
C THR A 822 -12.79 -15.91 30.62
N ASP A 823 -12.42 -17.10 31.10
CA ASP A 823 -11.47 -17.25 32.22
C ASP A 823 -10.04 -16.77 31.89
N GLU A 824 -9.76 -16.39 30.64
CA GLU A 824 -8.48 -15.83 30.18
C GLU A 824 -8.54 -14.31 29.98
N GLY A 825 -9.65 -13.68 30.35
CA GLY A 825 -9.82 -12.23 30.26
C GLY A 825 -10.29 -11.71 28.91
N LEU A 826 -10.58 -12.58 27.95
CA LEU A 826 -11.12 -12.15 26.66
C LEU A 826 -12.61 -11.84 26.80
N ASN A 827 -13.02 -10.69 26.32
CA ASN A 827 -14.43 -10.48 25.98
C ASN A 827 -14.76 -11.33 24.74
N ALA A 828 -15.58 -12.37 24.89
CA ALA A 828 -16.06 -13.22 23.81
C ALA A 828 -17.28 -12.62 23.12
N GLN A 829 -17.42 -12.87 21.82
CA GLN A 829 -18.63 -12.58 21.04
C GLN A 829 -19.06 -13.88 20.37
N VAL A 830 -20.16 -14.45 20.85
CA VAL A 830 -20.76 -15.67 20.32
C VAL A 830 -21.79 -15.26 19.27
N TYR A 831 -21.43 -15.39 18.00
CA TYR A 831 -22.19 -14.84 16.88
C TYR A 831 -23.60 -15.44 16.76
N ASN A 832 -23.71 -16.76 16.85
CA ASN A 832 -24.99 -17.49 16.73
C ASN A 832 -25.95 -17.28 17.90
N ARG A 833 -25.48 -16.76 19.05
CA ARG A 833 -26.34 -16.41 20.19
C ARG A 833 -26.87 -14.98 20.11
N CYS A 834 -26.27 -14.13 19.27
CA CYS A 834 -26.65 -12.73 19.18
C CYS A 834 -28.01 -12.57 18.47
N VAL A 835 -29.02 -12.08 19.19
CA VAL A 835 -30.36 -11.78 18.65
C VAL A 835 -30.51 -10.35 18.10
N GLY A 836 -29.42 -9.59 18.02
CA GLY A 836 -29.39 -8.30 17.34
C GLY A 836 -30.06 -7.14 18.05
N THR A 837 -30.15 -7.15 19.39
CA THR A 837 -30.69 -6.00 20.16
C THR A 837 -29.85 -4.73 20.04
N ARG A 838 -28.57 -4.87 19.66
CA ARG A 838 -27.57 -3.80 19.47
C ARG A 838 -27.17 -3.02 20.72
N TYR A 839 -27.76 -3.29 21.89
CA TYR A 839 -27.49 -2.51 23.10
C TYR A 839 -26.02 -2.60 23.54
N CYS A 840 -25.35 -3.75 23.33
CA CYS A 840 -23.92 -3.90 23.60
C CYS A 840 -23.03 -2.93 22.79
N GLY A 841 -23.49 -2.45 21.64
CA GLY A 841 -22.81 -1.42 20.85
C GLY A 841 -23.03 0.00 21.38
N ASN A 842 -24.20 0.29 21.95
CA ASN A 842 -24.48 1.58 22.58
C ASN A 842 -23.72 1.72 23.91
N ASN A 843 -23.67 0.66 24.72
CA ASN A 843 -23.01 0.70 26.03
C ASN A 843 -21.49 0.56 25.96
N CYS A 844 -20.93 0.31 24.77
CA CYS A 844 -19.49 0.27 24.58
C CYS A 844 -18.95 1.69 24.38
N PRO A 845 -18.16 2.25 25.32
CA PRO A 845 -17.73 3.65 25.24
C PRO A 845 -16.80 3.92 24.04
N TYR A 846 -16.17 2.87 23.50
CA TYR A 846 -15.29 2.96 22.35
C TYR A 846 -16.01 2.81 20.99
N HIS A 847 -17.31 2.43 20.98
CA HIS A 847 -18.09 2.16 19.76
C HIS A 847 -17.39 1.22 18.75
N VAL A 848 -16.77 0.15 19.26
CA VAL A 848 -15.98 -0.84 18.49
C VAL A 848 -16.75 -2.14 18.21
N ARG A 849 -18.01 -2.22 18.62
CA ARG A 849 -18.94 -3.28 18.21
C ARG A 849 -19.57 -2.88 16.88
N ARG A 850 -19.47 -3.73 15.86
CA ARG A 850 -20.01 -3.49 14.51
C ARG A 850 -21.20 -4.39 14.25
N PHE A 851 -22.27 -3.84 13.71
CA PHE A 851 -23.51 -4.57 13.51
C PHE A 851 -23.72 -4.91 12.04
N ASN A 852 -24.05 -6.17 11.75
CA ASN A 852 -24.47 -6.59 10.42
C ASN A 852 -25.90 -6.13 10.15
N TRP A 853 -26.02 -4.94 9.54
CA TRP A 853 -27.31 -4.34 9.17
C TRP A 853 -28.03 -5.06 8.04
N PHE A 854 -27.27 -5.72 7.18
CA PHE A 854 -27.74 -6.40 5.99
C PHE A 854 -27.08 -7.77 5.90
N GLN A 855 -27.64 -8.64 5.06
CA GLN A 855 -26.93 -9.82 4.61
C GLN A 855 -25.93 -9.37 3.53
N TRP A 856 -24.65 -9.41 3.85
CA TRP A 856 -23.61 -9.00 2.90
C TRP A 856 -23.30 -10.15 1.93
N GLU A 857 -23.41 -9.87 0.63
CA GLU A 857 -23.08 -10.83 -0.43
C GLU A 857 -21.56 -10.92 -0.58
N ILE A 858 -21.04 -12.15 -0.66
CA ILE A 858 -19.66 -12.44 -1.03
C ILE A 858 -19.71 -13.06 -2.43
N PRO A 859 -19.31 -12.32 -3.48
CA PRO A 859 -19.49 -12.77 -4.85
C PRO A 859 -18.48 -13.84 -5.23
N THR A 860 -18.92 -14.85 -5.97
CA THR A 860 -18.03 -15.92 -6.48
C THR A 860 -16.92 -15.38 -7.37
N PRO A 861 -15.64 -15.80 -7.16
CA PRO A 861 -15.15 -16.81 -6.21
C PRO A 861 -14.53 -16.24 -4.91
N LEU A 862 -14.87 -15.03 -4.45
CA LEU A 862 -14.26 -14.42 -3.26
C LEU A 862 -14.49 -15.20 -1.96
N GLU A 863 -15.52 -16.04 -1.88
CA GLU A 863 -15.78 -16.95 -0.76
C GLU A 863 -14.64 -17.94 -0.53
N VAL A 864 -13.85 -18.25 -1.56
CA VAL A 864 -12.71 -19.16 -1.48
C VAL A 864 -11.59 -18.58 -0.61
N GLN A 865 -11.51 -17.25 -0.46
CA GLN A 865 -10.50 -16.60 0.38
C GLN A 865 -10.81 -16.67 1.89
N LEU A 866 -12.02 -17.08 2.27
CA LEU A 866 -12.48 -16.99 3.65
C LEU A 866 -11.69 -17.94 4.56
N ASN A 867 -11.29 -17.43 5.71
CA ASN A 867 -10.62 -18.18 6.76
C ASN A 867 -11.59 -19.23 7.33
N PRO A 868 -11.32 -20.53 7.18
CA PRO A 868 -12.23 -21.58 7.64
C PRO A 868 -12.38 -21.64 9.17
N ASP A 869 -11.42 -21.06 9.92
CA ASP A 869 -11.41 -21.11 11.38
C ASP A 869 -12.21 -19.96 12.01
N VAL A 870 -12.85 -19.10 11.20
CA VAL A 870 -13.64 -17.95 11.66
C VAL A 870 -15.03 -17.98 11.04
N THR A 871 -16.06 -17.92 11.87
CA THR A 871 -17.47 -17.85 11.42
C THR A 871 -17.67 -16.69 10.44
N VAL A 872 -18.36 -16.93 9.32
CA VAL A 872 -18.89 -15.87 8.46
C VAL A 872 -20.23 -15.42 9.04
N ARG A 873 -20.38 -14.14 9.35
CA ARG A 873 -21.56 -13.66 10.08
C ARG A 873 -22.70 -13.34 9.13
N GLN A 874 -23.91 -13.51 9.64
CA GLN A 874 -25.16 -13.20 8.95
C GLN A 874 -25.74 -11.86 9.42
N LEU A 875 -26.82 -11.45 8.75
CA LEU A 875 -27.68 -10.35 9.17
C LEU A 875 -28.02 -10.42 10.67
N GLY A 876 -28.05 -9.27 11.34
CA GLY A 876 -28.57 -9.15 12.71
C GLY A 876 -27.57 -9.47 13.82
N VAL A 877 -26.31 -9.72 13.49
CA VAL A 877 -25.27 -10.13 14.45
C VAL A 877 -24.28 -8.99 14.73
N MET A 878 -23.93 -8.83 16.00
CA MET A 878 -22.82 -7.97 16.44
C MET A 878 -21.47 -8.66 16.29
N GLU A 879 -20.49 -7.89 15.86
CA GLU A 879 -19.09 -8.27 15.70
C GLU A 879 -18.19 -7.32 16.48
N LYS A 880 -16.96 -7.76 16.72
CA LYS A 880 -15.89 -6.94 17.31
C LYS A 880 -14.55 -7.63 17.12
N CYS A 881 -13.46 -6.91 17.34
CA CYS A 881 -12.15 -7.54 17.53
C CYS A 881 -12.23 -8.62 18.63
N THR A 882 -11.70 -9.81 18.33
CA THR A 882 -11.66 -10.97 19.22
C THR A 882 -10.25 -11.26 19.73
N MET A 883 -9.28 -10.35 19.53
CA MET A 883 -7.85 -10.61 19.68
C MET A 883 -7.39 -11.82 18.84
N CYS A 884 -7.99 -12.02 17.65
CA CYS A 884 -7.75 -13.17 16.78
C CYS A 884 -7.84 -14.50 17.55
N VAL A 885 -8.97 -14.73 18.24
CA VAL A 885 -9.18 -15.92 19.09
C VAL A 885 -8.83 -17.25 18.41
N GLN A 886 -9.07 -17.37 17.11
CA GLN A 886 -8.70 -18.54 16.30
C GLN A 886 -7.18 -18.80 16.31
N ARG A 887 -6.35 -17.75 16.35
CA ARG A 887 -4.89 -17.85 16.48
C ARG A 887 -4.46 -18.15 17.90
N ILE A 888 -5.19 -17.62 18.90
CA ILE A 888 -4.96 -17.95 20.30
C ILE A 888 -5.19 -19.45 20.53
N VAL A 889 -6.30 -19.99 20.01
CA VAL A 889 -6.60 -21.43 20.09
C VAL A 889 -5.50 -22.24 19.40
N ALA A 890 -5.16 -21.90 18.15
CA ALA A 890 -4.10 -22.62 17.42
C ALA A 890 -2.73 -22.60 18.12
N GLY A 891 -2.31 -21.46 18.67
CA GLY A 891 -1.05 -21.37 19.41
C GLY A 891 -1.07 -22.14 20.74
N LYS A 892 -2.22 -22.17 21.43
CA LYS A 892 -2.41 -23.01 22.62
C LYS A 892 -2.36 -24.50 22.30
N ASP A 893 -3.00 -24.92 21.22
CA ASP A 893 -2.98 -26.31 20.78
C ASP A 893 -1.55 -26.74 20.42
N GLY A 894 -0.82 -25.90 19.67
CA GLY A 894 0.59 -26.15 19.37
C GLY A 894 1.48 -26.26 20.62
N ALA A 895 1.28 -25.39 21.61
CA ALA A 895 2.01 -25.47 22.88
C ALA A 895 1.65 -26.74 23.68
N LYS A 896 0.36 -27.11 23.69
CA LYS A 896 -0.14 -28.33 24.34
C LYS A 896 0.44 -29.60 23.70
N ASP A 897 0.48 -29.66 22.38
CA ASP A 897 1.08 -30.77 21.63
C ASP A 897 2.57 -30.90 21.91
N ALA A 898 3.26 -29.76 22.03
CA ALA A 898 4.65 -29.68 22.47
C ALA A 898 4.84 -29.87 23.99
N LYS A 899 3.77 -30.14 24.75
CA LYS A 899 3.77 -30.36 26.20
C LYS A 899 4.42 -29.22 27.00
N ARG A 900 4.23 -27.98 26.55
CA ARG A 900 4.75 -26.77 27.20
C ARG A 900 3.65 -25.71 27.35
N ALA A 901 3.90 -24.71 28.19
CA ALA A 901 3.07 -23.51 28.21
C ALA A 901 3.26 -22.70 26.93
N VAL A 902 2.29 -21.83 26.64
CA VAL A 902 2.43 -20.82 25.58
C VAL A 902 3.55 -19.85 25.96
N GLN A 903 4.44 -19.59 25.01
CA GLN A 903 5.56 -18.67 25.09
C GLN A 903 5.30 -17.42 24.25
N ASP A 904 6.01 -16.33 24.55
CA ASP A 904 5.94 -15.13 23.72
C ASP A 904 6.34 -15.44 22.27
N GLY A 905 5.60 -14.90 21.31
CA GLY A 905 5.78 -15.19 19.88
C GLY A 905 5.06 -16.43 19.33
N ASP A 906 4.56 -17.35 20.18
CA ASP A 906 3.73 -18.48 19.70
C ASP A 906 2.43 -18.01 19.05
N ILE A 907 1.91 -16.86 19.49
CA ILE A 907 0.66 -16.27 19.00
C ILE A 907 0.95 -14.86 18.51
N LEU A 908 0.80 -14.65 17.20
CA LEU A 908 0.82 -13.32 16.59
C LEU A 908 -0.55 -13.00 16.01
N THR A 909 -1.18 -11.94 16.51
CA THR A 909 -2.44 -11.44 15.94
C THR A 909 -2.20 -10.89 14.53
N ALA A 910 -3.23 -10.91 13.66
CA ALA A 910 -3.08 -10.42 12.29
C ALA A 910 -2.67 -8.93 12.23
N CYS A 911 -3.18 -8.10 13.15
CA CYS A 911 -2.82 -6.69 13.23
C CYS A 911 -1.40 -6.46 13.75
N GLN A 912 -0.88 -7.30 14.65
CA GLN A 912 0.52 -7.26 15.09
C GLN A 912 1.47 -7.69 13.98
N GLN A 913 1.22 -8.84 13.37
CA GLN A 913 2.12 -9.45 12.38
C GLN A 913 2.31 -8.56 11.15
N THR A 914 1.23 -7.92 10.67
CA THR A 914 1.31 -7.08 9.47
C THR A 914 1.97 -5.72 9.71
N CYS A 915 2.14 -5.27 10.95
CA CYS A 915 2.52 -3.89 11.28
C CYS A 915 4.02 -3.64 11.00
N PRO A 916 4.40 -2.80 10.01
CA PRO A 916 5.80 -2.61 9.62
C PRO A 916 6.68 -2.03 10.73
N THR A 917 6.14 -1.10 11.50
CA THR A 917 6.81 -0.43 12.63
C THR A 917 6.70 -1.20 13.95
N GLN A 918 5.99 -2.33 13.96
CA GLN A 918 5.72 -3.14 15.15
C GLN A 918 5.07 -2.33 16.30
N ALA A 919 4.15 -1.43 15.96
CA ALA A 919 3.41 -0.63 16.95
C ALA A 919 2.49 -1.47 17.84
N ILE A 920 2.01 -2.63 17.37
CA ILE A 920 1.08 -3.49 18.11
C ILE A 920 1.82 -4.71 18.64
N THR A 921 1.73 -4.98 19.93
CA THR A 921 2.32 -6.17 20.60
C THR A 921 1.24 -6.89 21.39
N PHE A 922 0.96 -8.16 21.09
CA PHE A 922 0.03 -9.00 21.83
C PHE A 922 0.81 -10.07 22.60
N GLY A 923 0.32 -10.45 23.78
CA GLY A 923 0.93 -11.52 24.56
C GLY A 923 0.19 -11.82 25.88
N ASN A 924 0.81 -12.70 26.67
CA ASN A 924 0.30 -13.09 27.99
C ASN A 924 0.79 -12.13 29.08
N LEU A 925 -0.10 -11.36 29.68
CA LEU A 925 0.19 -10.43 30.78
C LEU A 925 0.64 -11.11 32.08
N LYS A 926 0.45 -12.44 32.21
CA LYS A 926 1.00 -13.22 33.33
C LYS A 926 2.42 -13.73 33.10
N ASP A 927 2.94 -13.64 31.87
CA ASP A 927 4.34 -13.93 31.58
C ASP A 927 5.16 -12.66 31.74
N GLU A 928 5.88 -12.55 32.87
CA GLU A 928 6.68 -11.37 33.20
C GLU A 928 7.79 -11.06 32.20
N LYS A 929 8.18 -12.06 31.38
CA LYS A 929 9.21 -11.93 30.34
C LYS A 929 8.65 -11.57 28.97
N SER A 930 7.33 -11.55 28.80
CA SER A 930 6.70 -11.23 27.51
C SER A 930 6.93 -9.77 27.12
N ALA A 931 7.06 -9.52 25.82
CA ALA A 931 7.27 -8.17 25.29
C ALA A 931 6.12 -7.21 25.67
N VAL A 932 4.88 -7.72 25.74
CA VAL A 932 3.71 -6.91 26.12
C VAL A 932 3.80 -6.40 27.56
N VAL A 933 4.32 -7.19 28.51
CA VAL A 933 4.46 -6.76 29.92
C VAL A 933 5.48 -5.63 30.04
N GLY A 934 6.58 -5.69 29.30
CA GLY A 934 7.55 -4.59 29.22
C GLY A 934 6.91 -3.28 28.77
N LEU A 935 6.07 -3.34 27.74
CA LEU A 935 5.35 -2.16 27.22
C LEU A 935 4.25 -1.66 28.16
N VAL A 936 3.51 -2.55 28.83
CA VAL A 936 2.50 -2.17 29.83
C VAL A 936 3.13 -1.49 31.04
N ARG A 937 4.34 -1.90 31.44
CA ARG A 937 5.09 -1.27 32.55
C ARG A 937 5.77 0.05 32.16
N SER A 938 5.74 0.43 30.87
CA SER A 938 6.32 1.68 30.39
C SER A 938 5.73 2.90 31.13
N PRO A 939 6.54 3.91 31.49
CA PRO A 939 6.03 5.16 32.05
C PRO A 939 5.18 5.96 31.06
N ARG A 940 5.23 5.64 29.75
CA ARG A 940 4.34 6.19 28.72
C ARG A 940 2.97 5.49 28.68
N ALA A 941 2.78 4.39 29.41
CA ALA A 941 1.58 3.57 29.33
C ALA A 941 0.35 4.30 29.90
N TYR A 942 -0.78 4.18 29.21
CA TYR A 942 -2.07 4.68 29.65
C TYR A 942 -3.22 3.84 29.07
N HIS A 943 -4.40 3.98 29.65
CA HIS A 943 -5.66 3.42 29.15
C HIS A 943 -6.52 4.54 28.58
N VAL A 944 -7.13 4.29 27.43
CA VAL A 944 -8.08 5.24 26.83
C VAL A 944 -9.37 5.20 27.66
N LEU A 945 -9.90 6.36 28.05
CA LEU A 945 -11.10 6.49 28.89
C LEU A 945 -10.99 5.73 30.23
N ASP A 946 -9.82 5.81 30.87
CA ASP A 946 -9.54 5.14 32.15
C ASP A 946 -10.48 5.61 33.27
N GLU A 947 -10.91 6.87 33.20
CA GLU A 947 -11.86 7.51 34.12
C GLU A 947 -13.24 6.81 34.17
N ILE A 948 -13.60 6.01 33.16
CA ILE A 948 -14.84 5.21 33.16
C ILE A 948 -14.70 3.96 34.03
N GLY A 949 -13.47 3.53 34.36
CA GLY A 949 -13.22 2.36 35.19
C GLY A 949 -13.48 1.03 34.47
N THR A 950 -13.39 0.98 33.13
CA THR A 950 -13.63 -0.26 32.36
C THR A 950 -12.51 -1.29 32.46
N ARG A 951 -11.35 -0.93 33.01
CA ARG A 951 -10.16 -1.79 33.19
C ARG A 951 -9.78 -2.53 31.90
N PRO A 952 -9.38 -1.82 30.82
CA PRO A 952 -9.12 -2.42 29.53
C PRO A 952 -7.88 -3.35 29.55
N SER A 953 -7.89 -4.37 28.69
CA SER A 953 -6.73 -5.26 28.46
C SER A 953 -5.80 -4.74 27.37
N VAL A 954 -6.16 -3.62 26.74
CA VAL A 954 -5.36 -2.92 25.75
C VAL A 954 -4.73 -1.70 26.42
N THR A 955 -3.40 -1.61 26.33
CA THR A 955 -2.62 -0.49 26.88
C THR A 955 -2.00 0.30 25.74
N TYR A 956 -2.09 1.62 25.80
CA TYR A 956 -1.49 2.51 24.81
C TYR A 956 -0.23 3.15 25.39
N LEU A 957 0.77 3.43 24.58
CA LEU A 957 1.91 4.26 24.96
C LEU A 957 1.75 5.62 24.28
N LYS A 958 1.90 6.70 25.05
CA LYS A 958 1.83 8.08 24.54
C LYS A 958 2.79 8.30 23.37
N LYS A 959 2.35 9.04 22.34
CA LYS A 959 3.24 9.54 21.27
C LYS A 959 4.31 10.44 21.87
N VAL A 960 5.54 10.37 21.39
CA VAL A 960 6.61 11.28 21.81
C VAL A 960 6.75 12.39 20.77
N VAL A 961 6.49 13.63 21.19
CA VAL A 961 6.66 14.82 20.35
C VAL A 961 8.01 15.45 20.63
N ARG A 962 8.61 16.06 19.60
CA ARG A 962 9.94 16.69 19.66
C ARG A 962 9.74 18.18 19.40
N ASP A 963 9.50 18.96 20.44
CA ASP A 963 9.48 20.42 20.28
C ASP A 963 10.92 20.93 20.17
N HIS A 964 11.27 21.42 18.97
CA HIS A 964 12.57 22.02 18.67
C HIS A 964 12.61 23.53 19.00
N ALA A 965 11.90 23.94 20.06
CA ALA A 965 11.79 25.33 20.50
C ALA A 965 13.11 25.92 21.00
#